data_AF-A0A512J6Y9-F1
#
_entry.id   AF-A0A512J6Y9-F1
#
_cell.length_a   1.000
_cell.length_b   1.000
_cell.length_c   1.000
_cell.angle_alpha   90.00
_cell.angle_beta   90.00
_cell.angle_gamma   90.00
#
_symmetry.space_group_name_H-M   'P 1'
#
loop_
_entity.id
_entity.type
_entity.pdbx_description
1 polymer ?
#
loop_
_entity_poly.entity_id
_entity_poly.type
_entity_poly.pdbx_seq_one_letter_code
_entity_poly.pdbx_strand_id
1 'polypeptide(L)'
;MATIDGTTGDDVLSGTPQDDTITGFAGNDTITGLGGNDTAVFNVSTDGADRTDLGDGSDIVNVSAAAAGQIRLSFTSAQVGNANVNDTNNMLNQDGGLAVRLQAEGAADALVGPISRFDDEGITFVSATAGLTFDVRDLVAGTQRGDRFEVVTLGTSGNDVLSAIQAARSYYINAGMGDDTLTGGNANDFLVGGAGNDTLTGGLGNDSFIGGGGNDIVTGGDGNDTAIFNVSTDGSDTTNLGAGDDIVNVSAAAAGQVRLTFTSAEVGNGNANDGGALANQDGGLAVRLQAEDASGALTGAVSRFDDEGVTFVAAAGTTFDVRDLVSGVQRGDAFEVVTLGTQGADTLTALQASRSYYFNAGQGNDTVTGGTANDFLVGGGGNDSLSGGAGNDSFIGGAGNDTVSGGSGTDRAIFSFALSAASIGVTADGAITITGAEGTDTFRGIEQFQFSDRTVEVNDGSPLVDDLFYLIRNPDVAAAGIDPDSHYAAFGAREGRDPNAFFSTDGYLAANPDVARAGLNALDHYAQIGWREGRDPGVNFDNEAYLRANPDVAAAGINPLAHFLSVGQEEGRTASPAIGRAGDLSPAGFDAQYYLLANGDVADAARAAGGNSFVFAAQHYEAFGIREGRDPNAVFDTSGYLAAYGDVAAAGINPLTHYNQFGFREGRDPSAGFDTSSYLATYGDVAAAGVNPMTHYLQFGFYEGRSAFADGTFGSGSIG
;
A
#
# COMPACT_ATOMS: atom_id res chain seq x y z
N MET A 1 -23.33 -40.06 42.24
CA MET A 1 -22.38 -40.92 41.50
C MET A 1 -22.76 -42.37 41.63
N ALA A 2 -23.81 -42.74 40.91
CA ALA A 2 -23.99 -44.11 40.45
C ALA A 2 -23.21 -44.30 39.15
N THR A 3 -22.71 -45.53 38.93
CA THR A 3 -22.21 -45.97 37.64
C THR A 3 -23.23 -46.96 37.08
N ILE A 4 -23.74 -46.69 35.89
CA ILE A 4 -24.83 -47.42 35.26
C ILE A 4 -24.32 -47.94 33.91
N ASP A 5 -24.01 -49.23 33.88
CA ASP A 5 -23.49 -49.90 32.70
C ASP A 5 -24.57 -50.77 32.06
N GLY A 6 -24.76 -50.59 30.75
CA GLY A 6 -25.59 -51.42 29.89
C GLY A 6 -24.96 -52.77 29.54
N THR A 7 -25.57 -53.43 28.57
CA THR A 7 -25.13 -54.70 28.00
C THR A 7 -24.58 -54.46 26.59
N THR A 8 -24.49 -55.48 25.74
CA THR A 8 -24.09 -55.31 24.33
C THR A 8 -25.31 -55.39 23.38
N GLY A 9 -26.51 -55.15 23.90
CA GLY A 9 -27.75 -55.12 23.14
C GLY A 9 -28.47 -53.80 23.38
N ASP A 10 -29.63 -53.62 22.74
CA ASP A 10 -30.41 -52.38 22.90
C ASP A 10 -30.92 -52.23 24.34
N ASP A 11 -30.40 -51.24 25.07
CA ASP A 11 -30.69 -50.98 26.47
C ASP A 11 -31.51 -49.70 26.68
N VAL A 12 -32.25 -49.65 27.79
CA VAL A 12 -32.93 -48.44 28.28
C VAL A 12 -32.39 -48.12 29.66
N LEU A 13 -31.51 -47.13 29.72
CA LEU A 13 -30.77 -46.73 30.91
C LEU A 13 -31.33 -45.40 31.45
N SER A 14 -31.46 -45.32 32.77
CA SER A 14 -31.96 -44.12 33.44
C SER A 14 -31.13 -43.86 34.69
N GLY A 15 -30.60 -42.64 34.77
CA GLY A 15 -29.86 -42.09 35.89
C GLY A 15 -30.77 -41.78 37.07
N THR A 16 -30.18 -41.08 38.01
CA THR A 16 -30.77 -40.57 39.23
C THR A 16 -30.68 -39.04 39.21
N PRO A 17 -31.38 -38.33 40.12
CA PRO A 17 -31.19 -36.87 40.26
C PRO A 17 -29.85 -36.44 40.88
N GLN A 18 -28.78 -37.23 40.74
CA GLN A 18 -27.42 -36.96 41.22
C GLN A 18 -26.46 -37.25 40.08
N ASP A 19 -25.27 -36.64 40.10
CA ASP A 19 -24.19 -36.88 39.13
C ASP A 19 -23.98 -38.37 38.90
N ASP A 20 -24.20 -38.87 37.69
CA ASP A 20 -24.07 -40.29 37.34
C ASP A 20 -23.08 -40.50 36.19
N THR A 21 -22.61 -41.73 36.04
CA THR A 21 -21.82 -42.14 34.86
C THR A 21 -22.55 -43.28 34.17
N ILE A 22 -22.95 -43.08 32.91
CA ILE A 22 -23.81 -44.00 32.17
C ILE A 22 -23.09 -44.47 30.91
N THR A 23 -23.00 -45.78 30.70
CA THR A 23 -22.37 -46.40 29.52
C THR A 23 -23.34 -47.37 28.87
N GLY A 24 -23.74 -47.13 27.62
CA GLY A 24 -24.59 -48.04 26.84
C GLY A 24 -23.84 -49.28 26.35
N PHE A 25 -22.59 -49.08 25.90
CA PHE A 25 -21.80 -50.00 25.08
C PHE A 25 -22.44 -50.23 23.69
N ALA A 26 -22.35 -51.45 23.15
CA ALA A 26 -22.88 -51.76 21.83
C ALA A 26 -24.40 -51.98 21.90
N GLY A 27 -25.15 -51.55 20.90
CA GLY A 27 -26.62 -51.58 20.92
C GLY A 27 -27.16 -50.25 20.42
N ASN A 28 -28.46 -50.16 20.15
CA ASN A 28 -29.12 -48.86 19.98
C ASN A 28 -29.77 -48.50 21.30
N ASP A 29 -29.08 -47.71 22.11
CA ASP A 29 -29.46 -47.48 23.48
C ASP A 29 -30.32 -46.23 23.63
N THR A 30 -31.13 -46.22 24.68
CA THR A 30 -31.84 -45.02 25.15
C THR A 30 -31.35 -44.69 26.54
N ILE A 31 -30.62 -43.58 26.67
CA ILE A 31 -29.97 -43.13 27.89
C ILE A 31 -30.69 -41.88 28.39
N THR A 32 -31.05 -41.86 29.67
CA THR A 32 -31.61 -40.69 30.35
C THR A 32 -30.80 -40.38 31.62
N GLY A 33 -30.36 -39.14 31.83
CA GLY A 33 -29.60 -38.72 33.02
C GLY A 33 -30.49 -38.26 34.18
N LEU A 34 -31.51 -37.46 33.84
CA LEU A 34 -32.46 -36.77 34.72
C LEU A 34 -31.91 -35.43 35.24
N GLY A 35 -31.05 -35.43 36.25
CA GLY A 35 -30.45 -34.18 36.69
C GLY A 35 -29.29 -34.38 37.64
N GLY A 36 -28.48 -33.35 37.84
CA GLY A 36 -27.12 -33.50 38.35
C GLY A 36 -26.14 -33.42 37.18
N ASN A 37 -24.83 -33.50 37.45
CA ASN A 37 -23.82 -33.41 36.40
C ASN A 37 -23.43 -34.82 35.96
N ASP A 38 -24.08 -35.31 34.93
CA ASP A 38 -23.97 -36.67 34.42
C ASP A 38 -22.83 -36.82 33.40
N THR A 39 -22.35 -38.05 33.24
CA THR A 39 -21.32 -38.40 32.26
C THR A 39 -21.78 -39.60 31.44
N ALA A 40 -22.08 -39.40 30.16
CA ALA A 40 -22.23 -40.48 29.20
C ALA A 40 -20.87 -40.91 28.65
N VAL A 41 -20.60 -42.21 28.58
CA VAL A 41 -19.43 -42.76 27.90
C VAL A 41 -19.88 -43.39 26.58
N PHE A 42 -19.33 -42.88 25.48
CA PHE A 42 -19.69 -43.27 24.12
C PHE A 42 -18.45 -43.66 23.31
N ASN A 43 -18.54 -44.73 22.54
CA ASN A 43 -17.51 -45.16 21.61
C ASN A 43 -18.07 -45.27 20.20
N VAL A 44 -17.72 -44.31 19.34
CA VAL A 44 -18.22 -44.21 17.96
C VAL A 44 -17.87 -45.44 17.10
N SER A 45 -16.91 -46.26 17.52
CA SER A 45 -16.49 -47.47 16.81
C SER A 45 -17.27 -48.73 17.19
N THR A 46 -17.96 -48.73 18.33
CA THR A 46 -18.63 -49.93 18.87
C THR A 46 -20.10 -49.73 19.15
N ASP A 47 -20.50 -48.51 19.47
CA ASP A 47 -21.84 -48.17 19.91
C ASP A 47 -22.76 -48.03 18.68
N GLY A 48 -24.07 -48.23 18.87
CA GLY A 48 -25.06 -48.18 17.80
C GLY A 48 -25.63 -46.77 17.60
N ALA A 49 -26.91 -46.70 17.23
CA ALA A 49 -27.62 -45.43 17.00
C ALA A 49 -28.34 -45.00 18.29
N ASP A 50 -27.56 -44.48 19.23
CA ASP A 50 -28.05 -44.18 20.58
C ASP A 50 -28.89 -42.90 20.63
N ARG A 51 -29.73 -42.82 21.65
CA ARG A 51 -30.52 -41.66 22.02
C ARG A 51 -30.22 -41.30 23.45
N THR A 52 -29.56 -40.18 23.67
CA THR A 52 -29.08 -39.74 24.98
C THR A 52 -29.73 -38.41 25.33
N ASP A 53 -30.30 -38.32 26.53
CA ASP A 53 -30.94 -37.12 27.10
C ASP A 53 -30.49 -37.04 28.57
N LEU A 54 -29.44 -36.26 28.85
CA LEU A 54 -28.83 -36.21 30.17
C LEU A 54 -29.61 -35.31 31.13
N GLY A 55 -30.40 -34.38 30.61
CA GLY A 55 -31.36 -33.61 31.38
C GLY A 55 -30.75 -32.34 31.98
N ASP A 56 -31.10 -32.01 33.23
CA ASP A 56 -30.68 -30.75 33.84
C ASP A 56 -29.29 -30.88 34.50
N GLY A 57 -28.28 -30.18 33.98
CA GLY A 57 -26.94 -30.24 34.57
C GLY A 57 -25.85 -29.63 33.70
N SER A 58 -24.61 -29.74 34.16
CA SER A 58 -23.42 -29.59 33.31
C SER A 58 -22.91 -30.98 32.97
N ASP A 59 -23.45 -31.53 31.89
CA ASP A 59 -23.27 -32.92 31.51
C ASP A 59 -22.10 -33.13 30.55
N ILE A 60 -21.53 -34.33 30.56
CA ILE A 60 -20.36 -34.68 29.75
C ILE A 60 -20.66 -35.91 28.90
N VAL A 61 -20.31 -35.85 27.61
CA VAL A 61 -20.23 -37.02 26.73
C VAL A 61 -18.76 -37.28 26.42
N ASN A 62 -18.20 -38.31 27.05
CA ASN A 62 -16.85 -38.78 26.73
C ASN A 62 -16.89 -39.64 25.48
N VAL A 63 -16.38 -39.10 24.38
CA VAL A 63 -16.40 -39.74 23.06
C VAL A 63 -15.05 -40.37 22.76
N SER A 64 -15.05 -41.68 22.56
CA SER A 64 -13.88 -42.47 22.20
C SER A 64 -14.04 -43.12 20.83
N ALA A 65 -12.92 -43.55 20.26
CA ALA A 65 -12.85 -44.31 19.02
C ALA A 65 -11.72 -45.34 19.07
N ALA A 66 -11.78 -46.36 18.20
CA ALA A 66 -10.76 -47.40 18.08
C ALA A 66 -9.39 -46.88 17.62
N ALA A 67 -9.35 -45.70 16.99
CA ALA A 67 -8.14 -45.02 16.55
C ALA A 67 -8.35 -43.50 16.52
N ALA A 68 -7.26 -42.74 16.36
CA ALA A 68 -7.32 -41.33 16.00
C ALA A 68 -8.14 -41.13 14.70
N GLY A 69 -8.82 -40.00 14.57
CA GLY A 69 -9.75 -39.76 13.48
C GLY A 69 -10.63 -38.53 13.67
N GLN A 70 -11.68 -38.44 12.86
CA GLN A 70 -12.63 -37.33 12.87
C GLN A 70 -14.04 -37.85 13.16
N ILE A 71 -14.80 -37.04 13.89
CA ILE A 71 -16.20 -37.27 14.18
C ILE A 71 -16.96 -36.03 13.74
N ARG A 72 -17.97 -36.20 12.89
CA ARG A 72 -18.89 -35.12 12.57
C ARG A 72 -19.82 -34.89 13.76
N LEU A 73 -19.84 -33.65 14.22
CA LEU A 73 -20.93 -33.11 15.03
C LEU A 73 -21.82 -32.23 14.14
N SER A 74 -23.14 -32.40 14.20
CA SER A 74 -24.08 -31.60 13.40
C SER A 74 -25.36 -31.28 14.16
N PHE A 75 -25.84 -30.05 14.00
CA PHE A 75 -27.01 -29.53 14.69
C PHE A 75 -28.24 -29.47 13.77
N THR A 76 -29.46 -29.57 14.32
CA THR A 76 -30.69 -29.83 13.53
C THR A 76 -31.80 -28.77 13.64
N SER A 77 -31.55 -27.56 14.13
CA SER A 77 -32.60 -26.54 14.21
C SER A 77 -32.21 -25.16 13.73
N ALA A 78 -33.24 -24.32 13.65
CA ALA A 78 -33.17 -22.93 13.30
C ALA A 78 -32.66 -22.03 14.43
N GLN A 79 -32.65 -22.47 15.70
CA GLN A 79 -32.07 -21.69 16.83
C GLN A 79 -30.54 -21.66 16.77
N VAL A 80 -29.94 -22.59 16.03
CA VAL A 80 -28.54 -22.60 15.56
C VAL A 80 -28.45 -22.28 14.04
N GLY A 81 -29.39 -21.51 13.49
CA GLY A 81 -29.21 -20.84 12.19
C GLY A 81 -29.51 -21.59 10.87
N ASN A 82 -30.13 -22.78 10.84
CA ASN A 82 -30.11 -23.61 9.61
C ASN A 82 -31.26 -23.47 8.57
N ALA A 83 -32.44 -22.93 8.89
CA ALA A 83 -33.55 -22.69 7.93
C ALA A 83 -33.95 -23.84 6.93
N ASN A 84 -33.63 -25.11 7.18
CA ASN A 84 -34.03 -26.24 6.31
C ASN A 84 -35.38 -26.85 6.70
N VAL A 85 -36.37 -26.70 5.83
CA VAL A 85 -37.78 -27.12 6.03
C VAL A 85 -38.04 -28.63 5.92
N ASN A 86 -37.04 -29.47 5.68
CA ASN A 86 -37.21 -30.92 5.48
C ASN A 86 -36.78 -31.82 6.67
N ASP A 87 -36.44 -31.26 7.83
CA ASP A 87 -35.99 -32.04 8.99
C ASP A 87 -37.16 -32.41 9.92
N THR A 88 -37.77 -33.58 9.72
CA THR A 88 -38.86 -34.06 10.58
C THR A 88 -38.32 -34.64 11.88
N ASN A 89 -38.34 -33.78 12.91
CA ASN A 89 -37.94 -33.96 14.31
C ASN A 89 -38.65 -35.16 14.99
N ASN A 90 -37.92 -36.02 15.73
CA ASN A 90 -38.53 -37.12 16.49
C ASN A 90 -37.80 -37.47 17.82
N MET A 91 -36.97 -36.56 18.33
CA MET A 91 -36.51 -36.56 19.73
C MET A 91 -37.28 -35.43 20.43
N LEU A 92 -38.03 -35.73 21.48
CA LEU A 92 -38.77 -34.74 22.26
C LEU A 92 -37.86 -34.28 23.39
N ASN A 93 -37.45 -33.00 23.40
CA ASN A 93 -36.92 -32.33 24.61
C ASN A 93 -38.07 -31.57 25.33
N GLN A 94 -37.75 -30.89 26.44
CA GLN A 94 -38.70 -30.29 27.38
C GLN A 94 -39.44 -29.03 26.86
N ASP A 95 -39.09 -28.50 25.70
CA ASP A 95 -39.58 -27.21 25.19
C ASP A 95 -39.70 -27.07 23.65
N GLY A 96 -39.35 -28.08 22.85
CA GLY A 96 -39.85 -28.18 21.47
C GLY A 96 -38.83 -28.35 20.35
N GLY A 97 -37.54 -28.49 20.68
CA GLY A 97 -36.65 -29.40 19.95
C GLY A 97 -35.32 -28.83 19.44
N LEU A 98 -34.29 -29.65 19.64
CA LEU A 98 -33.03 -29.77 18.90
C LEU A 98 -32.36 -31.10 19.30
N ALA A 99 -31.58 -31.71 18.41
CA ALA A 99 -30.83 -32.92 18.72
C ALA A 99 -29.44 -32.81 18.10
N VAL A 100 -28.38 -33.01 18.88
CA VAL A 100 -27.02 -33.10 18.36
C VAL A 100 -26.86 -34.46 17.69
N ARG A 101 -26.38 -34.48 16.44
CA ARG A 101 -26.00 -35.72 15.76
C ARG A 101 -24.51 -35.91 15.86
N LEU A 102 -24.12 -37.12 16.22
CA LEU A 102 -22.72 -37.54 16.23
C LEU A 102 -22.54 -38.76 15.32
N GLN A 103 -21.57 -38.68 14.41
CA GLN A 103 -21.28 -39.76 13.46
C GLN A 103 -19.78 -39.80 13.11
N ALA A 104 -19.23 -40.99 12.93
CA ALA A 104 -17.85 -41.14 12.48
C ALA A 104 -17.63 -40.58 11.07
N GLU A 105 -16.47 -39.96 10.86
CA GLU A 105 -16.06 -39.43 9.55
C GLU A 105 -14.85 -40.22 9.03
N GLY A 106 -15.04 -40.84 7.86
CA GLY A 106 -14.03 -41.61 7.16
C GLY A 106 -13.13 -40.76 6.26
N ALA A 107 -12.36 -41.42 5.39
CA ALA A 107 -11.50 -40.72 4.44
C ALA A 107 -12.32 -39.82 3.48
N ALA A 108 -11.80 -38.62 3.18
CA ALA A 108 -12.44 -37.62 2.31
C ALA A 108 -13.84 -37.18 2.77
N ASP A 109 -13.99 -36.96 4.08
CA ASP A 109 -15.20 -36.40 4.72
C ASP A 109 -16.47 -37.24 4.55
N ALA A 110 -16.30 -38.54 4.28
CA ALA A 110 -17.40 -39.47 4.10
C ALA A 110 -17.96 -39.92 5.45
N LEU A 111 -19.24 -39.62 5.72
CA LEU A 111 -19.94 -40.08 6.92
C LEU A 111 -20.08 -41.61 6.92
N VAL A 112 -19.67 -42.25 8.02
CA VAL A 112 -19.67 -43.71 8.20
C VAL A 112 -20.24 -44.11 9.56
N GLY A 113 -20.78 -45.33 9.65
CA GLY A 113 -21.32 -45.86 10.91
C GLY A 113 -22.70 -45.32 11.29
N PRO A 114 -23.21 -45.71 12.48
CA PRO A 114 -24.50 -45.28 13.00
C PRO A 114 -24.49 -43.78 13.37
N ILE A 115 -25.70 -43.21 13.53
CA ILE A 115 -25.91 -41.82 13.95
C ILE A 115 -26.50 -41.85 15.35
N SER A 116 -25.74 -41.38 16.32
CA SER A 116 -26.22 -41.17 17.68
C SER A 116 -26.78 -39.77 17.84
N ARG A 117 -27.75 -39.63 18.73
CA ARG A 117 -28.48 -38.40 19.01
C ARG A 117 -28.37 -38.04 20.48
N PHE A 118 -28.05 -36.79 20.76
CA PHE A 118 -27.94 -36.24 22.10
C PHE A 118 -28.88 -35.04 22.23
N ASP A 119 -29.25 -34.72 23.46
CA ASP A 119 -29.75 -33.41 23.87
C ASP A 119 -28.75 -32.29 23.52
N ASP A 120 -29.24 -31.06 23.56
CA ASP A 120 -28.63 -29.91 22.93
C ASP A 120 -28.27 -28.77 23.88
N GLU A 121 -28.58 -28.91 25.17
CA GLU A 121 -28.38 -27.88 26.19
C GLU A 121 -27.55 -28.42 27.36
N GLY A 122 -26.62 -27.62 27.88
CA GLY A 122 -25.84 -27.96 29.08
C GLY A 122 -24.84 -29.10 28.90
N ILE A 123 -24.51 -29.48 27.66
CA ILE A 123 -23.72 -30.68 27.35
C ILE A 123 -22.33 -30.37 26.80
N THR A 124 -21.33 -31.14 27.26
CA THR A 124 -19.93 -31.06 26.79
C THR A 124 -19.47 -32.37 26.18
N PHE A 125 -19.17 -32.38 24.88
CA PHE A 125 -18.52 -33.51 24.20
C PHE A 125 -17.00 -33.40 24.35
N VAL A 126 -16.38 -34.44 24.87
CA VAL A 126 -14.92 -34.49 25.11
C VAL A 126 -14.32 -35.64 24.33
N SER A 127 -13.31 -35.37 23.50
CA SER A 127 -12.57 -36.45 22.85
C SER A 127 -11.69 -37.18 23.89
N ALA A 128 -11.92 -38.48 24.07
CA ALA A 128 -11.20 -39.32 25.04
C ALA A 128 -10.03 -40.09 24.39
N THR A 129 -10.00 -40.17 23.06
CA THR A 129 -8.93 -40.83 22.30
C THR A 129 -7.95 -39.77 21.77
N ALA A 130 -6.65 -39.93 22.05
CA ALA A 130 -5.63 -39.02 21.53
C ALA A 130 -5.67 -38.93 20.00
N GLY A 131 -5.71 -37.70 19.47
CA GLY A 131 -5.82 -37.44 18.02
C GLY A 131 -7.21 -37.66 17.43
N LEU A 132 -8.24 -37.83 18.27
CA LEU A 132 -9.64 -37.78 17.86
C LEU A 132 -10.16 -36.35 17.98
N THR A 133 -10.82 -35.87 16.94
CA THR A 133 -11.35 -34.49 16.87
C THR A 133 -12.79 -34.46 16.36
N PHE A 134 -13.52 -33.42 16.76
CA PHE A 134 -14.83 -33.07 16.29
C PHE A 134 -14.71 -32.08 15.13
N ASP A 135 -15.28 -32.44 14.00
CA ASP A 135 -15.54 -31.53 12.90
C ASP A 135 -16.97 -30.99 13.07
N VAL A 136 -17.05 -29.75 13.53
CA VAL A 136 -18.30 -29.06 13.81
C VAL A 136 -18.69 -28.25 12.57
N ARG A 137 -19.72 -28.72 11.84
CA ARG A 137 -20.29 -27.96 10.71
C ARG A 137 -21.54 -27.24 11.16
N ASP A 138 -21.37 -26.00 11.62
CA ASP A 138 -22.48 -25.07 11.80
C ASP A 138 -22.77 -24.32 10.48
N LEU A 139 -24.05 -24.12 10.16
CA LEU A 139 -24.55 -23.72 8.84
C LEU A 139 -24.48 -22.21 8.61
N VAL A 140 -23.34 -21.57 8.89
CA VAL A 140 -23.08 -20.23 8.32
C VAL A 140 -22.50 -20.43 6.93
N ALA A 141 -23.32 -20.18 5.91
CA ALA A 141 -22.96 -20.41 4.52
C ALA A 141 -21.71 -19.58 4.12
N GLY A 142 -20.62 -20.24 3.73
CA GLY A 142 -19.56 -19.61 2.93
C GLY A 142 -18.11 -19.96 3.28
N THR A 143 -17.80 -20.46 4.47
CA THR A 143 -16.42 -20.80 4.84
C THR A 143 -16.16 -22.30 4.73
N GLN A 144 -15.12 -22.70 3.98
CA GLN A 144 -14.50 -24.02 4.17
C GLN A 144 -13.90 -24.06 5.57
N ARG A 145 -14.64 -24.52 6.58
CA ARG A 145 -14.12 -24.70 7.94
C ARG A 145 -13.57 -26.11 8.08
N GLY A 146 -12.25 -26.19 8.12
CA GLY A 146 -11.49 -27.41 8.40
C GLY A 146 -10.98 -27.47 9.84
N ASP A 147 -11.52 -26.61 10.72
CA ASP A 147 -11.12 -26.51 12.11
C ASP A 147 -11.73 -27.68 12.88
N ARG A 148 -10.86 -28.31 13.67
CA ARG A 148 -11.11 -29.57 14.34
C ARG A 148 -10.93 -29.34 15.83
N PHE A 149 -11.98 -29.60 16.59
CA PHE A 149 -12.02 -29.30 18.01
C PHE A 149 -11.84 -30.58 18.82
N GLU A 150 -11.17 -30.50 19.95
CA GLU A 150 -11.05 -31.63 20.86
C GLU A 150 -12.17 -31.65 21.90
N VAL A 151 -12.82 -30.50 22.12
CA VAL A 151 -13.95 -30.35 23.04
C VAL A 151 -15.04 -29.50 22.38
N VAL A 152 -16.31 -29.87 22.54
CA VAL A 152 -17.47 -29.08 22.11
C VAL A 152 -18.37 -28.88 23.33
N THR A 153 -18.66 -27.63 23.69
CA THR A 153 -19.52 -27.27 24.82
C THR A 153 -20.74 -26.52 24.31
N LEU A 154 -21.93 -26.94 24.75
CA LEU A 154 -23.20 -26.27 24.48
C LEU A 154 -23.77 -25.76 25.80
N GLY A 155 -24.05 -24.47 25.87
CA GLY A 155 -24.71 -23.83 27.00
C GLY A 155 -26.21 -24.12 27.02
N THR A 156 -26.93 -23.33 27.79
CA THR A 156 -28.36 -23.47 28.06
C THR A 156 -29.11 -22.28 27.46
N SER A 157 -30.39 -22.12 27.83
CA SER A 157 -31.17 -20.94 27.47
C SER A 157 -31.06 -19.79 28.48
N GLY A 158 -30.21 -19.92 29.51
CA GLY A 158 -29.97 -18.90 30.52
C GLY A 158 -28.51 -18.48 30.57
N ASN A 159 -28.21 -17.50 31.42
CA ASN A 159 -26.86 -16.93 31.53
C ASN A 159 -25.84 -17.96 32.01
N ASP A 160 -24.90 -18.30 31.14
CA ASP A 160 -23.88 -19.31 31.35
C ASP A 160 -22.49 -18.73 31.61
N VAL A 161 -21.67 -19.50 32.32
CA VAL A 161 -20.24 -19.21 32.51
C VAL A 161 -19.45 -20.43 32.04
N LEU A 162 -18.94 -20.37 30.82
CA LEU A 162 -18.28 -21.48 30.13
C LEU A 162 -16.79 -21.18 29.95
N SER A 163 -15.93 -22.13 30.31
CA SER A 163 -14.48 -21.94 30.23
C SER A 163 -13.75 -23.20 29.76
N ALA A 164 -12.72 -23.00 28.94
CA ALA A 164 -11.77 -24.03 28.57
C ALA A 164 -11.01 -24.55 29.81
N ILE A 165 -11.50 -25.66 30.37
CA ILE A 165 -10.89 -26.30 31.56
C ILE A 165 -9.54 -26.99 31.26
N GLN A 166 -9.21 -27.23 30.00
CA GLN A 166 -7.95 -27.82 29.55
C GLN A 166 -7.29 -26.94 28.49
N ALA A 167 -6.54 -25.93 28.96
CA ALA A 167 -5.99 -24.86 28.12
C ALA A 167 -5.19 -25.31 26.86
N ALA A 168 -4.68 -26.54 26.78
CA ALA A 168 -3.93 -27.00 25.62
C ALA A 168 -4.80 -27.63 24.50
N ARG A 169 -6.11 -27.76 24.72
CA ARG A 169 -7.05 -28.38 23.77
C ARG A 169 -7.88 -27.32 23.07
N SER A 170 -8.24 -27.56 21.81
CA SER A 170 -9.15 -26.69 21.07
C SER A 170 -10.61 -26.94 21.46
N TYR A 171 -11.35 -25.86 21.67
CA TYR A 171 -12.74 -25.82 22.09
C TYR A 171 -13.62 -25.20 21.01
N TYR A 172 -14.79 -25.81 20.79
CA TYR A 172 -15.95 -25.11 20.26
C TYR A 172 -16.90 -24.85 21.44
N ILE A 173 -17.27 -23.61 21.69
CA ILE A 173 -18.22 -23.24 22.75
C ILE A 173 -19.35 -22.45 22.10
N ASN A 174 -20.59 -22.89 22.30
CA ASN A 174 -21.79 -22.14 21.93
C ASN A 174 -22.67 -22.00 23.17
N ALA A 175 -22.84 -20.78 23.67
CA ALA A 175 -23.53 -20.55 24.95
C ALA A 175 -25.05 -20.50 24.81
N GLY A 176 -25.58 -20.00 23.68
CA GLY A 176 -26.99 -20.15 23.34
C GLY A 176 -27.78 -18.87 23.55
N MET A 177 -28.74 -18.87 24.48
CA MET A 177 -29.46 -17.65 24.86
C MET A 177 -29.04 -17.25 26.27
N GLY A 178 -28.98 -15.95 26.55
CA GLY A 178 -28.57 -15.46 27.86
C GLY A 178 -27.55 -14.34 27.72
N ASP A 179 -27.23 -13.67 28.83
CA ASP A 179 -26.02 -12.85 28.86
C ASP A 179 -24.88 -13.72 29.40
N ASP A 180 -24.04 -14.22 28.50
CA ASP A 180 -23.11 -15.31 28.76
C ASP A 180 -21.66 -14.83 28.95
N THR A 181 -20.84 -15.62 29.63
CA THR A 181 -19.40 -15.38 29.78
C THR A 181 -18.61 -16.60 29.31
N LEU A 182 -17.87 -16.43 28.22
CA LEU A 182 -17.08 -17.48 27.58
C LEU A 182 -15.59 -17.17 27.71
N THR A 183 -14.79 -18.17 28.05
CA THR A 183 -13.33 -18.05 28.12
C THR A 183 -12.66 -19.25 27.46
N GLY A 184 -11.91 -19.02 26.38
CA GLY A 184 -11.05 -19.99 25.73
C GLY A 184 -9.77 -20.29 26.52
N GLY A 185 -8.84 -20.98 25.85
CA GLY A 185 -7.61 -21.52 26.39
C GLY A 185 -6.36 -20.97 25.69
N ASN A 186 -5.40 -21.86 25.43
CA ASN A 186 -4.15 -21.55 24.74
C ASN A 186 -4.09 -22.17 23.32
N ALA A 187 -5.16 -22.82 22.90
CA ALA A 187 -5.28 -23.45 21.59
C ALA A 187 -6.31 -22.67 20.79
N ASN A 188 -6.35 -22.92 19.48
CA ASN A 188 -7.30 -22.25 18.58
C ASN A 188 -8.73 -22.68 18.90
N ASP A 189 -9.49 -21.76 19.50
CA ASP A 189 -10.84 -21.97 19.98
C ASP A 189 -11.87 -21.26 19.08
N PHE A 190 -13.13 -21.70 19.18
CA PHE A 190 -14.27 -21.09 18.49
C PHE A 190 -15.37 -20.79 19.50
N LEU A 191 -15.62 -19.51 19.77
CA LEU A 191 -16.56 -19.04 20.78
C LEU A 191 -17.78 -18.38 20.13
N VAL A 192 -18.97 -18.83 20.51
CA VAL A 192 -20.27 -18.30 20.06
C VAL A 192 -21.07 -17.89 21.30
N GLY A 193 -21.32 -16.59 21.45
CA GLY A 193 -22.19 -16.07 22.51
C GLY A 193 -23.63 -16.51 22.27
N GLY A 194 -24.22 -16.01 21.19
CA GLY A 194 -25.54 -16.39 20.74
C GLY A 194 -26.51 -15.22 20.82
N ALA A 195 -27.51 -15.26 21.70
CA ALA A 195 -28.45 -14.17 21.86
C ALA A 195 -28.46 -13.62 23.28
N GLY A 196 -28.20 -12.32 23.42
CA GLY A 196 -28.04 -11.62 24.69
C GLY A 196 -26.73 -10.84 24.69
N ASN A 197 -26.33 -10.21 25.80
CA ASN A 197 -25.10 -9.40 25.84
C ASN A 197 -23.96 -10.23 26.41
N ASP A 198 -23.12 -10.74 25.54
CA ASP A 198 -22.14 -11.76 25.89
C ASP A 198 -20.75 -11.17 26.13
N THR A 199 -19.93 -11.85 26.92
CA THR A 199 -18.51 -11.54 27.11
C THR A 199 -17.67 -12.74 26.69
N LEU A 200 -16.91 -12.59 25.60
CA LEU A 200 -16.08 -13.64 25.01
C LEU A 200 -14.60 -13.27 25.15
N THR A 201 -13.78 -14.21 25.64
CA THR A 201 -12.32 -14.05 25.74
C THR A 201 -11.62 -15.27 25.15
N GLY A 202 -10.76 -15.09 24.13
CA GLY A 202 -10.05 -16.18 23.45
C GLY A 202 -8.90 -16.75 24.28
N GLY A 203 -7.88 -15.92 24.52
CA GLY A 203 -6.70 -16.31 25.29
C GLY A 203 -5.44 -16.29 24.44
N LEU A 204 -4.77 -17.44 24.31
CA LEU A 204 -3.66 -17.59 23.36
C LEU A 204 -4.10 -18.49 22.21
N GLY A 205 -3.49 -18.33 21.05
CA GLY A 205 -3.82 -19.13 19.88
C GLY A 205 -4.64 -18.32 18.90
N ASN A 206 -4.94 -18.92 17.75
CA ASN A 206 -5.72 -18.24 16.72
C ASN A 206 -7.18 -18.58 16.91
N ASP A 207 -7.91 -17.71 17.59
CA ASP A 207 -9.27 -17.93 18.03
C ASP A 207 -10.28 -17.36 17.04
N SER A 208 -11.54 -17.78 17.18
CA SER A 208 -12.64 -17.34 16.33
C SER A 208 -13.87 -17.01 17.15
N PHE A 209 -14.56 -15.92 16.79
CA PHE A 209 -15.64 -15.35 17.58
C PHE A 209 -16.89 -15.08 16.76
N ILE A 210 -18.04 -15.39 17.34
CA ILE A 210 -19.36 -14.86 16.98
C ILE A 210 -19.98 -14.34 18.26
N GLY A 211 -20.12 -13.02 18.41
CA GLY A 211 -20.91 -12.45 19.52
C GLY A 211 -22.36 -12.90 19.40
N GLY A 212 -22.95 -12.65 18.23
CA GLY A 212 -24.33 -13.00 17.94
C GLY A 212 -25.22 -11.79 18.14
N GLY A 213 -26.48 -11.98 18.48
CA GLY A 213 -27.41 -10.85 18.63
C GLY A 213 -27.34 -10.27 20.03
N GLY A 214 -26.94 -9.02 20.19
CA GLY A 214 -26.68 -8.50 21.52
C GLY A 214 -26.00 -7.16 21.55
N ASN A 215 -25.25 -6.91 22.61
CA ASN A 215 -24.18 -5.92 22.59
C ASN A 215 -23.01 -6.58 23.30
N ASP A 216 -22.12 -7.14 22.52
CA ASP A 216 -21.16 -8.11 23.02
C ASP A 216 -19.81 -7.46 23.28
N ILE A 217 -19.05 -8.08 24.19
CA ILE A 217 -17.65 -7.73 24.46
C ILE A 217 -16.80 -8.91 23.99
N VAL A 218 -15.97 -8.70 22.99
CA VAL A 218 -15.04 -9.70 22.46
C VAL A 218 -13.61 -9.26 22.72
N THR A 219 -12.83 -10.16 23.33
CA THR A 219 -11.38 -10.01 23.55
C THR A 219 -10.66 -11.21 22.95
N GLY A 220 -9.86 -10.99 21.91
CA GLY A 220 -9.10 -12.05 21.22
C GLY A 220 -7.97 -12.59 22.07
N GLY A 221 -6.87 -11.83 22.16
CA GLY A 221 -5.73 -12.13 23.00
C GLY A 221 -4.44 -12.14 22.21
N ASP A 222 -3.61 -13.18 22.36
CA ASP A 222 -2.42 -13.37 21.54
C ASP A 222 -2.70 -14.37 20.42
N GLY A 223 -2.39 -14.04 19.18
CA GLY A 223 -2.58 -14.90 18.02
C GLY A 223 -3.33 -14.19 16.91
N ASN A 224 -3.45 -14.85 15.76
CA ASN A 224 -4.18 -14.26 14.63
C ASN A 224 -5.64 -14.67 14.74
N ASP A 225 -6.46 -13.78 15.28
CA ASP A 225 -7.85 -14.05 15.63
C ASP A 225 -8.82 -13.69 14.52
N THR A 226 -10.03 -14.25 14.56
CA THR A 226 -11.07 -13.97 13.58
C THR A 226 -12.43 -13.70 14.23
N ALA A 227 -12.92 -12.46 14.12
CA ALA A 227 -14.31 -12.14 14.45
C ALA A 227 -15.22 -12.25 13.21
N ILE A 228 -16.44 -12.74 13.40
CA ILE A 228 -17.48 -12.76 12.38
C ILE A 228 -18.60 -11.86 12.88
N PHE A 229 -18.92 -10.85 12.08
CA PHE A 229 -19.83 -9.80 12.48
C PHE A 229 -20.85 -9.52 11.38
N ASN A 230 -22.12 -9.46 11.75
CA ASN A 230 -23.20 -9.01 10.90
C ASN A 230 -23.76 -7.69 11.43
N VAL A 231 -23.45 -6.61 10.71
CA VAL A 231 -23.81 -5.24 11.10
C VAL A 231 -25.34 -5.02 11.20
N SER A 232 -26.14 -5.93 10.66
CA SER A 232 -27.61 -5.85 10.67
C SER A 232 -28.26 -6.56 11.84
N THR A 233 -27.59 -7.54 12.45
CA THR A 233 -28.20 -8.43 13.46
C THR A 233 -27.49 -8.40 14.80
N ASP A 234 -26.20 -8.09 14.81
CA ASP A 234 -25.38 -8.42 15.97
C ASP A 234 -25.43 -7.33 17.06
N GLY A 235 -25.82 -6.11 16.70
CA GLY A 235 -26.07 -5.03 17.64
C GLY A 235 -24.85 -4.13 17.83
N SER A 236 -24.58 -3.68 19.07
CA SER A 236 -23.58 -2.65 19.38
C SER A 236 -22.35 -3.24 20.08
N ASP A 237 -21.53 -3.96 19.32
CA ASP A 237 -20.43 -4.75 19.89
C ASP A 237 -19.17 -3.93 20.15
N THR A 238 -18.34 -4.49 21.02
CA THR A 238 -17.04 -3.97 21.44
C THR A 238 -16.02 -5.09 21.26
N THR A 239 -15.16 -4.98 20.26
CA THR A 239 -14.25 -6.07 19.86
C THR A 239 -12.81 -5.60 19.82
N ASN A 240 -11.98 -6.11 20.73
CA ASN A 240 -10.52 -5.95 20.70
C ASN A 240 -9.93 -7.34 20.44
N LEU A 241 -9.22 -7.53 19.33
CA LEU A 241 -8.65 -8.83 18.98
C LEU A 241 -7.22 -9.00 19.50
N GLY A 242 -6.55 -7.90 19.85
CA GLY A 242 -5.31 -7.95 20.61
C GLY A 242 -4.09 -8.03 19.70
N ALA A 243 -3.20 -9.00 19.96
CA ALA A 243 -1.91 -9.07 19.31
C ALA A 243 -1.89 -10.13 18.21
N GLY A 244 -1.70 -9.73 16.97
CA GLY A 244 -1.59 -10.62 15.83
C GLY A 244 -2.04 -9.93 14.55
N ASP A 245 -2.08 -10.68 13.46
CA ASP A 245 -2.75 -10.23 12.22
C ASP A 245 -4.19 -10.73 12.26
N ASP A 246 -5.09 -9.87 12.73
CA ASP A 246 -6.47 -10.22 13.03
C ASP A 246 -7.41 -9.97 11.85
N ILE A 247 -8.53 -10.69 11.82
CA ILE A 247 -9.53 -10.58 10.76
C ILE A 247 -10.91 -10.33 11.35
N VAL A 248 -11.62 -9.35 10.78
CA VAL A 248 -13.05 -9.14 11.03
C VAL A 248 -13.83 -9.37 9.74
N ASN A 249 -14.54 -10.48 9.65
CA ASN A 249 -15.42 -10.78 8.53
C ASN A 249 -16.77 -10.09 8.72
N VAL A 250 -17.08 -9.13 7.86
CA VAL A 250 -18.27 -8.27 7.98
C VAL A 250 -19.31 -8.65 6.93
N SER A 251 -20.53 -8.90 7.38
CA SER A 251 -21.70 -9.15 6.53
C SER A 251 -22.86 -8.20 6.84
N ALA A 252 -23.82 -8.11 5.92
CA ALA A 252 -25.05 -7.35 6.08
C ALA A 252 -26.25 -8.13 5.50
N ALA A 253 -27.45 -7.89 6.04
CA ALA A 253 -28.67 -8.64 5.68
C ALA A 253 -29.17 -8.41 4.23
N ALA A 254 -28.68 -7.36 3.55
CA ALA A 254 -28.89 -7.12 2.12
C ALA A 254 -27.56 -6.66 1.50
N ALA A 255 -27.40 -6.85 0.18
CA ALA A 255 -26.29 -6.22 -0.54
C ALA A 255 -26.32 -4.72 -0.26
N GLY A 256 -25.31 -4.25 0.45
CA GLY A 256 -25.36 -2.98 1.16
C GLY A 256 -23.96 -2.50 1.50
N GLN A 257 -23.85 -1.20 1.70
CA GLN A 257 -22.60 -0.57 2.08
C GLN A 257 -22.53 -0.54 3.61
N VAL A 258 -21.34 -0.77 4.17
CA VAL A 258 -21.06 -0.62 5.59
C VAL A 258 -20.17 0.58 5.75
N ARG A 259 -20.57 1.55 6.56
CA ARG A 259 -19.68 2.66 6.86
C ARG A 259 -18.62 2.19 7.84
N LEU A 260 -17.37 2.41 7.47
CA LEU A 260 -16.23 2.29 8.36
C LEU A 260 -15.65 3.69 8.56
N THR A 261 -15.54 4.09 9.82
CA THR A 261 -15.02 5.41 10.22
C THR A 261 -13.97 5.22 11.30
N PHE A 262 -12.88 5.96 11.20
CA PHE A 262 -11.87 6.03 12.24
C PHE A 262 -12.17 7.21 13.16
N THR A 263 -11.81 7.07 14.43
CA THR A 263 -12.01 8.12 15.44
C THR A 263 -10.71 8.59 16.10
N SER A 264 -9.56 8.02 15.72
CA SER A 264 -8.22 8.40 16.17
C SER A 264 -7.52 9.29 15.13
N ALA A 265 -6.67 10.21 15.60
CA ALA A 265 -5.85 11.06 14.72
C ALA A 265 -4.62 10.32 14.14
N GLU A 266 -4.40 9.07 14.55
CA GLU A 266 -3.18 8.32 14.28
C GLU A 266 -3.29 7.34 13.12
N VAL A 267 -4.50 7.11 12.61
CA VAL A 267 -4.74 6.47 11.30
C VAL A 267 -4.34 7.39 10.12
N GLY A 268 -3.31 8.23 10.28
CA GLY A 268 -2.62 8.88 9.16
C GLY A 268 -3.34 10.02 8.40
N ASN A 269 -4.47 10.57 8.87
CA ASN A 269 -5.19 11.60 8.11
C ASN A 269 -4.68 13.06 8.31
N GLY A 270 -3.74 13.30 9.23
CA GLY A 270 -3.14 14.62 9.49
C GLY A 270 -4.11 15.76 9.89
N ASN A 271 -5.37 15.48 10.24
CA ASN A 271 -6.39 16.50 10.44
C ASN A 271 -6.49 16.95 11.92
N ALA A 272 -6.15 18.21 12.18
CA ALA A 272 -6.25 18.81 13.52
C ALA A 272 -7.68 18.96 14.08
N ASN A 273 -8.73 18.62 13.31
CA ASN A 273 -10.14 18.76 13.72
C ASN A 273 -10.72 17.55 14.47
N ASP A 274 -9.93 16.48 14.67
CA ASP A 274 -10.36 15.27 15.39
C ASP A 274 -10.18 15.40 16.92
N GLY A 275 -10.21 16.64 17.41
CA GLY A 275 -10.21 16.98 18.83
C GLY A 275 -11.52 16.62 19.53
N GLY A 276 -11.69 15.35 19.85
CA GLY A 276 -12.62 14.83 20.85
C GLY A 276 -11.87 13.88 21.76
N ALA A 277 -12.02 14.01 23.09
CA ALA A 277 -11.33 13.15 24.03
C ALA A 277 -11.79 11.69 23.90
N LEU A 278 -11.04 10.91 23.13
CA LEU A 278 -10.89 9.46 23.26
C LEU A 278 -9.37 9.25 23.32
N ALA A 279 -8.91 8.63 24.41
CA ALA A 279 -7.50 8.33 24.58
C ALA A 279 -7.11 7.30 23.52
N ASN A 280 -6.09 7.70 22.78
CA ASN A 280 -5.35 7.04 21.74
C ASN A 280 -4.37 5.99 22.29
N GLN A 281 -4.03 5.00 21.45
CA GLN A 281 -2.74 4.26 21.45
C GLN A 281 -2.30 3.54 22.73
N ASP A 282 -3.22 3.20 23.64
CA ASP A 282 -2.93 2.34 24.80
C ASP A 282 -4.03 1.27 25.10
N GLY A 283 -4.77 0.83 24.09
CA GLY A 283 -5.73 -0.29 24.17
C GLY A 283 -7.21 0.13 24.18
N GLY A 284 -7.63 0.91 23.19
CA GLY A 284 -9.00 1.40 23.06
C GLY A 284 -9.56 1.23 21.65
N LEU A 285 -10.87 1.03 21.55
CA LEU A 285 -11.53 0.77 20.26
C LEU A 285 -11.68 2.07 19.45
N ALA A 286 -10.96 2.24 18.33
CA ALA A 286 -11.04 3.46 17.52
C ALA A 286 -11.71 3.30 16.14
N VAL A 287 -11.99 2.07 15.70
CA VAL A 287 -12.77 1.82 14.48
C VAL A 287 -14.25 1.73 14.80
N ARG A 288 -15.09 2.33 13.95
CA ARG A 288 -16.54 2.29 14.06
C ARG A 288 -17.14 1.71 12.79
N LEU A 289 -17.95 0.65 12.94
CA LEU A 289 -18.77 0.09 11.86
C LEU A 289 -20.26 0.36 12.08
N GLN A 290 -20.95 0.72 11.00
CA GLN A 290 -22.40 0.91 11.00
C GLN A 290 -23.01 0.65 9.62
N ALA A 291 -24.23 0.10 9.57
CA ALA A 291 -24.95 -0.13 8.34
C ALA A 291 -25.30 1.19 7.62
N GLU A 292 -25.21 1.19 6.30
CA GLU A 292 -25.59 2.32 5.44
C GLU A 292 -26.70 1.91 4.47
N ASP A 293 -27.76 2.71 4.38
CA ASP A 293 -28.85 2.46 3.42
C ASP A 293 -28.46 2.90 2.00
N ALA A 294 -29.29 2.56 1.01
CA ALA A 294 -29.02 2.88 -0.40
C ALA A 294 -28.95 4.39 -0.72
N SER A 295 -29.33 5.27 0.22
CA SER A 295 -29.22 6.73 0.09
C SER A 295 -27.96 7.30 0.78
N GLY A 296 -27.19 6.43 1.42
CA GLY A 296 -26.02 6.77 2.20
C GLY A 296 -26.31 7.22 3.64
N ALA A 297 -27.53 6.98 4.12
CA ALA A 297 -27.91 7.31 5.48
C ALA A 297 -27.51 6.18 6.43
N LEU A 298 -26.96 6.57 7.58
CA LEU A 298 -26.56 5.65 8.64
C LEU A 298 -27.79 5.03 9.30
N THR A 299 -27.79 3.71 9.45
CA THR A 299 -28.86 2.92 10.07
C THR A 299 -28.28 1.89 11.03
N GLY A 300 -29.11 1.32 11.90
CA GLY A 300 -28.68 0.26 12.82
C GLY A 300 -27.78 0.73 13.97
N ALA A 301 -27.30 -0.26 14.72
CA ALA A 301 -26.39 -0.09 15.86
C ALA A 301 -24.96 0.25 15.41
N VAL A 302 -24.11 0.57 16.37
CA VAL A 302 -22.75 1.05 16.15
C VAL A 302 -21.79 0.14 16.89
N SER A 303 -21.03 -0.66 16.16
CA SER A 303 -20.00 -1.51 16.76
C SER A 303 -18.65 -0.83 16.72
N ARG A 304 -17.83 -1.12 17.73
CA ARG A 304 -16.48 -0.59 17.90
C ARG A 304 -15.46 -1.70 17.87
N PHE A 305 -14.36 -1.46 17.17
CA PHE A 305 -13.28 -2.41 16.99
C PHE A 305 -11.93 -1.75 17.29
N ASP A 306 -10.93 -2.58 17.59
CA ASP A 306 -9.52 -2.17 17.61
C ASP A 306 -9.09 -1.52 16.30
N ASP A 307 -8.06 -0.66 16.37
CA ASP A 307 -7.51 0.04 15.21
C ASP A 307 -6.13 -0.44 14.77
N GLU A 308 -5.56 -1.46 15.40
CA GLU A 308 -4.24 -1.99 15.05
C GLU A 308 -4.27 -3.47 14.62
N GLY A 309 -3.42 -3.83 13.66
CA GLY A 309 -3.19 -5.22 13.25
C GLY A 309 -4.42 -5.94 12.66
N VAL A 310 -5.48 -5.19 12.34
CA VAL A 310 -6.78 -5.76 11.97
C VAL A 310 -7.10 -5.55 10.49
N THR A 311 -7.63 -6.60 9.86
CA THR A 311 -8.17 -6.57 8.51
C THR A 311 -9.67 -6.84 8.52
N PHE A 312 -10.45 -5.84 8.12
CA PHE A 312 -11.88 -5.98 7.87
C PHE A 312 -12.10 -6.50 6.45
N VAL A 313 -12.86 -7.60 6.33
CA VAL A 313 -13.15 -8.25 5.05
C VAL A 313 -14.66 -8.23 4.83
N ALA A 314 -15.09 -7.57 3.76
CA ALA A 314 -16.50 -7.57 3.39
C ALA A 314 -16.90 -8.94 2.81
N ALA A 315 -18.06 -9.44 3.21
CA ALA A 315 -18.69 -10.60 2.61
C ALA A 315 -19.17 -10.29 1.17
N ALA A 316 -19.35 -11.33 0.36
CA ALA A 316 -19.77 -11.18 -1.03
C ALA A 316 -21.05 -10.33 -1.15
N GLY A 317 -20.99 -9.26 -1.96
CA GLY A 317 -22.10 -8.31 -2.13
C GLY A 317 -22.17 -7.18 -1.10
N THR A 318 -21.21 -7.12 -0.17
CA THR A 318 -21.02 -6.02 0.80
C THR A 318 -19.74 -5.25 0.46
N THR A 319 -19.71 -3.95 0.75
CA THR A 319 -18.50 -3.11 0.61
C THR A 319 -18.42 -2.12 1.76
N PHE A 320 -17.23 -1.60 2.03
CA PHE A 320 -16.97 -0.55 3.00
C PHE A 320 -16.99 0.83 2.32
N ASP A 321 -17.80 1.74 2.86
CA ASP A 321 -17.63 3.19 2.67
C ASP A 321 -16.65 3.67 3.73
N VAL A 322 -15.38 3.79 3.37
CA VAL A 322 -14.37 4.32 4.29
C VAL A 322 -14.44 5.84 4.24
N ARG A 323 -15.01 6.44 5.29
CA ARG A 323 -15.17 7.89 5.39
C ARG A 323 -14.22 8.48 6.39
N ASP A 324 -12.97 8.63 5.97
CA ASP A 324 -12.01 9.45 6.68
C ASP A 324 -10.87 9.85 5.76
N LEU A 325 -11.10 10.85 4.93
CA LEU A 325 -10.01 11.42 4.15
C LEU A 325 -9.98 12.92 4.32
N VAL A 326 -8.75 13.38 4.57
CA VAL A 326 -8.21 14.65 4.10
C VAL A 326 -9.15 15.24 3.06
N SER A 327 -9.74 16.39 3.39
CA SER A 327 -10.65 17.19 2.54
C SER A 327 -10.42 16.93 1.04
N GLY A 328 -11.18 16.04 0.42
CA GLY A 328 -10.89 15.71 -0.98
C GLY A 328 -11.39 14.39 -1.55
N VAL A 329 -11.60 13.32 -0.77
CA VAL A 329 -12.17 12.08 -1.33
C VAL A 329 -13.66 12.23 -1.53
N GLN A 330 -14.09 11.87 -2.74
CA GLN A 330 -15.50 11.91 -3.09
C GLN A 330 -16.25 10.87 -2.26
N ARG A 331 -17.50 11.19 -1.91
CA ARG A 331 -18.44 10.17 -1.43
C ARG A 331 -18.50 9.04 -2.46
N GLY A 332 -18.32 7.79 -2.03
CA GLY A 332 -18.76 6.63 -2.82
C GLY A 332 -17.67 5.66 -3.28
N ASP A 333 -16.42 5.81 -2.85
CA ASP A 333 -15.43 4.73 -3.06
C ASP A 333 -15.79 3.55 -2.15
N ALA A 334 -15.79 2.36 -2.74
CA ALA A 334 -16.30 1.14 -2.14
C ALA A 334 -15.15 0.12 -2.08
N PHE A 335 -14.70 -0.17 -0.86
CA PHE A 335 -13.62 -1.11 -0.61
C PHE A 335 -14.16 -2.46 -0.19
N GLU A 336 -13.56 -3.53 -0.65
CA GLU A 336 -13.93 -4.87 -0.21
C GLU A 336 -13.09 -5.34 0.97
N VAL A 337 -11.94 -4.72 1.20
CA VAL A 337 -11.03 -5.00 2.31
C VAL A 337 -10.49 -3.70 2.88
N VAL A 338 -10.40 -3.60 4.21
CA VAL A 338 -9.77 -2.49 4.94
C VAL A 338 -8.73 -3.11 5.86
N THR A 339 -7.45 -2.79 5.67
CA THR A 339 -6.34 -3.32 6.48
C THR A 339 -5.65 -2.18 7.21
N LEU A 340 -5.50 -2.35 8.52
CA LEU A 340 -4.85 -1.41 9.43
C LEU A 340 -3.56 -2.05 9.96
N GLY A 341 -2.45 -1.34 9.80
CA GLY A 341 -1.16 -1.72 10.34
C GLY A 341 -1.06 -1.43 11.84
N THR A 342 0.17 -1.37 12.34
CA THR A 342 0.51 -1.25 13.74
C THR A 342 1.30 0.04 13.98
N GLN A 343 1.96 0.14 15.14
CA GLN A 343 2.93 1.22 15.41
C GLN A 343 4.36 0.87 14.95
N GLY A 344 4.55 -0.34 14.42
CA GLY A 344 5.84 -0.86 13.97
C GLY A 344 5.98 -0.79 12.45
N ALA A 345 7.15 -1.19 11.95
CA ALA A 345 7.33 -1.32 10.50
C ALA A 345 6.57 -2.54 9.96
N ASP A 346 5.55 -2.29 9.15
CA ASP A 346 4.64 -3.28 8.62
C ASP A 346 4.89 -3.61 7.14
N THR A 347 4.45 -4.82 6.75
CA THR A 347 4.43 -5.25 5.35
C THR A 347 3.02 -5.68 4.99
N LEU A 348 2.30 -4.78 4.32
CA LEU A 348 0.90 -4.97 3.94
C LEU A 348 0.83 -5.29 2.44
N THR A 349 0.09 -6.34 2.07
CA THR A 349 -0.03 -6.76 0.68
C THR A 349 -1.43 -7.25 0.37
N ALA A 350 -1.99 -6.82 -0.78
CA ALA A 350 -3.26 -7.31 -1.28
C ALA A 350 -3.21 -8.82 -1.56
N LEU A 351 -3.79 -9.62 -0.66
CA LEU A 351 -3.82 -11.09 -0.80
C LEU A 351 -4.73 -11.58 -1.94
N GLN A 352 -5.71 -10.76 -2.30
CA GLN A 352 -6.65 -11.01 -3.40
C GLN A 352 -6.62 -9.81 -4.34
N ALA A 353 -5.66 -9.79 -5.27
CA ALA A 353 -5.36 -8.63 -6.12
C ALA A 353 -6.56 -8.07 -6.91
N SER A 354 -7.63 -8.83 -7.15
CA SER A 354 -8.81 -8.32 -7.87
C SER A 354 -9.82 -7.56 -6.99
N ARG A 355 -9.62 -7.54 -5.67
CA ARG A 355 -10.47 -6.82 -4.72
C ARG A 355 -9.90 -5.44 -4.45
N SER A 356 -10.76 -4.46 -4.18
CA SER A 356 -10.34 -3.12 -3.74
C SER A 356 -9.98 -3.09 -2.26
N TYR A 357 -8.80 -2.54 -1.95
CA TYR A 357 -8.26 -2.39 -0.60
C TYR A 357 -8.21 -0.93 -0.20
N TYR A 358 -8.54 -0.68 1.07
CA TYR A 358 -8.05 0.48 1.80
C TYR A 358 -6.95 0.00 2.75
N PHE A 359 -5.73 0.49 2.55
CA PHE A 359 -4.61 0.25 3.45
C PHE A 359 -4.31 1.49 4.27
N ASN A 360 -4.03 1.27 5.54
CA ASN A 360 -3.47 2.28 6.42
C ASN A 360 -2.36 1.65 7.23
N ALA A 361 -1.11 1.99 6.92
CA ALA A 361 0.03 1.32 7.53
C ALA A 361 0.34 1.82 8.95
N GLY A 362 -0.04 3.06 9.28
CA GLY A 362 0.00 3.57 10.64
C GLY A 362 1.30 4.32 10.92
N GLN A 363 2.06 3.89 11.93
CA GLN A 363 3.38 4.47 12.24
C GLN A 363 4.43 3.41 11.96
N GLY A 364 5.57 3.77 11.40
CA GLY A 364 6.56 2.78 11.01
C GLY A 364 7.30 3.21 9.75
N ASN A 365 8.24 2.40 9.27
CA ASN A 365 8.69 2.56 7.90
C ASN A 365 8.08 1.39 7.15
N ASP A 366 6.96 1.64 6.50
CA ASP A 366 6.06 0.59 6.07
C ASP A 366 6.25 0.25 4.59
N THR A 367 5.88 -0.97 4.23
CA THR A 367 5.84 -1.41 2.84
C THR A 367 4.42 -1.85 2.51
N VAL A 368 3.75 -1.12 1.62
CA VAL A 368 2.37 -1.40 1.21
C VAL A 368 2.34 -1.70 -0.28
N THR A 369 1.75 -2.85 -0.63
CA THR A 369 1.57 -3.27 -2.03
C THR A 369 0.10 -3.56 -2.32
N GLY A 370 -0.50 -2.74 -3.16
CA GLY A 370 -1.84 -2.92 -3.73
C GLY A 370 -1.91 -4.05 -4.76
N GLY A 371 -3.06 -4.15 -5.41
CA GLY A 371 -3.42 -5.21 -6.33
C GLY A 371 -3.59 -4.73 -7.77
N THR A 372 -4.72 -5.15 -8.35
CA THR A 372 -5.14 -4.86 -9.73
C THR A 372 -6.48 -4.11 -9.78
N ALA A 373 -7.05 -3.85 -8.61
CA ALA A 373 -8.25 -3.06 -8.42
C ALA A 373 -7.86 -1.62 -8.09
N ASN A 374 -8.84 -0.73 -7.96
CA ASN A 374 -8.58 0.62 -7.50
C ASN A 374 -8.43 0.59 -5.98
N ASP A 375 -7.21 0.79 -5.50
CA ASP A 375 -6.84 0.71 -4.10
C ASP A 375 -6.58 2.11 -3.51
N PHE A 376 -6.69 2.22 -2.20
CA PHE A 376 -6.37 3.44 -1.45
C PHE A 376 -5.29 3.12 -0.42
N LEU A 377 -4.11 3.71 -0.55
CA LEU A 377 -2.94 3.41 0.27
C LEU A 377 -2.56 4.64 1.11
N VAL A 378 -2.56 4.48 2.43
CA VAL A 378 -2.05 5.47 3.40
C VAL A 378 -0.80 4.89 4.06
N GLY A 379 0.35 5.58 3.91
CA GLY A 379 1.59 5.23 4.60
C GLY A 379 1.48 5.58 6.09
N GLY A 380 1.30 6.86 6.39
CA GLY A 380 1.07 7.34 7.74
C GLY A 380 2.27 8.09 8.27
N GLY A 381 3.00 7.57 9.24
CA GLY A 381 4.18 8.25 9.79
C GLY A 381 5.45 7.42 9.71
N GLY A 382 6.48 7.96 9.09
CA GLY A 382 7.80 7.38 8.87
C GLY A 382 8.14 7.40 7.38
N ASN A 383 9.14 6.65 6.94
CA ASN A 383 9.54 6.65 5.52
C ASN A 383 8.97 5.40 4.85
N ASP A 384 7.87 5.57 4.13
CA ASP A 384 7.07 4.48 3.62
C ASP A 384 7.35 4.17 2.15
N SER A 385 7.07 2.93 1.75
CA SER A 385 7.15 2.45 0.36
C SER A 385 5.79 1.96 -0.08
N LEU A 386 5.09 2.77 -0.90
CA LEU A 386 3.74 2.50 -1.38
C LEU A 386 3.74 2.16 -2.87
N SER A 387 3.14 1.03 -3.24
CA SER A 387 2.98 0.59 -4.63
C SER A 387 1.53 0.22 -4.90
N GLY A 388 0.83 0.94 -5.79
CA GLY A 388 -0.57 0.66 -6.13
C GLY A 388 -0.73 -0.59 -6.99
N GLY A 389 0.03 -0.67 -8.07
CA GLY A 389 0.03 -1.82 -8.96
C GLY A 389 -0.72 -1.52 -10.24
N ALA A 390 -1.85 -2.18 -10.47
CA ALA A 390 -2.73 -1.84 -11.59
C ALA A 390 -4.07 -1.36 -11.06
N GLY A 391 -4.75 -0.49 -11.79
CA GLY A 391 -5.96 0.14 -11.29
C GLY A 391 -5.75 1.64 -11.16
N ASN A 392 -6.80 2.37 -10.81
CA ASN A 392 -6.69 3.79 -10.52
C ASN A 392 -6.53 3.94 -9.01
N ASP A 393 -5.29 4.00 -8.55
CA ASP A 393 -4.94 3.96 -7.15
C ASP A 393 -4.82 5.36 -6.56
N SER A 394 -5.06 5.48 -5.26
CA SER A 394 -4.93 6.75 -4.53
C SER A 394 -3.98 6.59 -3.35
N PHE A 395 -3.18 7.62 -3.10
CA PHE A 395 -2.07 7.56 -2.15
C PHE A 395 -2.07 8.78 -1.23
N ILE A 396 -1.81 8.51 0.05
CA ILE A 396 -1.36 9.50 1.03
C ILE A 396 -0.05 8.94 1.58
N GLY A 397 1.08 9.62 1.30
CA GLY A 397 2.37 9.24 1.90
C GLY A 397 2.31 9.43 3.41
N GLY A 398 2.07 10.68 3.83
CA GLY A 398 1.99 11.05 5.22
C GLY A 398 3.29 11.69 5.68
N ALA A 399 3.60 11.64 6.98
CA ALA A 399 4.76 12.31 7.52
C ALA A 399 6.04 11.49 7.32
N GLY A 400 7.06 12.07 6.72
CA GLY A 400 8.35 11.42 6.45
C GLY A 400 8.76 11.60 5.00
N ASN A 401 9.71 10.80 4.53
CA ASN A 401 10.15 10.85 3.14
C ASN A 401 9.73 9.56 2.44
N ASP A 402 8.62 9.61 1.74
CA ASP A 402 7.98 8.42 1.20
C ASP A 402 8.41 8.15 -0.23
N THR A 403 8.29 6.89 -0.64
CA THR A 403 8.42 6.46 -2.04
C THR A 403 7.09 5.90 -2.51
N VAL A 404 6.51 6.53 -3.52
CA VAL A 404 5.20 6.20 -4.07
C VAL A 404 5.31 5.83 -5.54
N SER A 405 4.74 4.69 -5.90
CA SER A 405 4.62 4.21 -7.28
C SER A 405 3.15 3.90 -7.58
N GLY A 406 2.53 4.65 -8.49
CA GLY A 406 1.14 4.39 -8.91
C GLY A 406 1.05 3.07 -9.67
N GLY A 407 1.78 2.97 -10.77
CA GLY A 407 1.85 1.77 -11.59
C GLY A 407 1.09 1.98 -12.89
N SER A 408 0.12 1.11 -13.20
CA SER A 408 -0.69 1.25 -14.42
C SER A 408 -2.11 1.68 -14.09
N GLY A 409 -2.54 2.80 -14.64
CA GLY A 409 -3.90 3.30 -14.48
C GLY A 409 -3.88 4.82 -14.49
N THR A 410 -4.81 5.43 -13.77
CA THR A 410 -4.78 6.86 -13.48
C THR A 410 -4.68 7.02 -11.98
N ASP A 411 -3.49 7.34 -11.51
CA ASP A 411 -3.12 7.27 -10.11
C ASP A 411 -3.05 8.67 -9.49
N ARG A 412 -3.39 8.75 -8.19
CA ARG A 412 -3.51 10.03 -7.49
C ARG A 412 -2.71 10.09 -6.20
N ALA A 413 -1.76 11.02 -6.11
CA ALA A 413 -1.11 11.41 -4.86
C ALA A 413 -1.87 12.56 -4.19
N ILE A 414 -2.16 12.45 -2.89
CA ILE A 414 -2.97 13.40 -2.12
C ILE A 414 -2.14 14.01 -0.99
N PHE A 415 -2.18 15.34 -0.86
CA PHE A 415 -1.45 16.12 0.14
C PHE A 415 -2.39 16.97 1.00
N SER A 416 -2.07 17.14 2.27
CA SER A 416 -2.84 18.00 3.19
C SER A 416 -2.52 19.49 3.07
N PHE A 417 -1.49 19.86 2.31
CA PHE A 417 -1.05 21.25 2.12
C PHE A 417 -1.38 21.80 0.72
N ALA A 418 -1.31 23.11 0.55
CA ALA A 418 -1.62 23.79 -0.71
C ALA A 418 -0.42 23.76 -1.68
N LEU A 419 -0.66 23.81 -2.99
CA LEU A 419 0.41 23.78 -4.00
C LEU A 419 1.48 24.87 -3.75
N SER A 420 1.06 26.05 -3.29
CA SER A 420 1.97 27.17 -2.99
C SER A 420 2.98 26.91 -1.84
N ALA A 421 2.74 25.87 -1.03
CA ALA A 421 3.64 25.42 0.02
C ALA A 421 4.57 24.27 -0.44
N ALA A 422 4.39 23.78 -1.67
CA ALA A 422 5.19 22.72 -2.24
C ALA A 422 6.48 23.27 -2.88
N SER A 423 7.56 22.49 -2.79
CA SER A 423 8.76 22.64 -3.62
C SER A 423 8.94 21.37 -4.44
N ILE A 424 9.30 21.50 -5.72
CA ILE A 424 9.48 20.34 -6.61
C ILE A 424 10.92 20.20 -7.08
N GLY A 425 11.39 18.96 -7.08
CA GLY A 425 12.61 18.55 -7.73
C GLY A 425 12.37 17.33 -8.61
N VAL A 426 13.39 16.94 -9.35
CA VAL A 426 13.43 15.67 -10.09
C VAL A 426 14.73 14.97 -9.71
N THR A 427 14.67 13.69 -9.36
CA THR A 427 15.86 12.90 -9.05
C THR A 427 16.69 12.61 -10.31
N ALA A 428 17.93 12.16 -10.15
CA ALA A 428 18.80 11.85 -11.29
C ALA A 428 18.25 10.74 -12.20
N ASP A 429 17.45 9.84 -11.63
CA ASP A 429 16.72 8.75 -12.30
C ASP A 429 15.26 9.13 -12.63
N GLY A 430 14.96 10.43 -12.66
CA GLY A 430 13.75 10.98 -13.26
C GLY A 430 12.47 10.87 -12.43
N ALA A 431 12.52 10.51 -11.15
CA ALA A 431 11.34 10.56 -10.29
C ALA A 431 11.02 12.01 -9.90
N ILE A 432 9.73 12.31 -9.77
CA ILE A 432 9.28 13.60 -9.24
C ILE A 432 9.50 13.58 -7.73
N THR A 433 10.01 14.68 -7.17
CA THR A 433 10.08 14.87 -5.72
C THR A 433 9.25 16.07 -5.32
N ILE A 434 8.44 15.92 -4.28
CA ILE A 434 7.64 17.00 -3.71
C ILE A 434 8.04 17.16 -2.25
N THR A 435 8.50 18.35 -1.89
CA THR A 435 8.81 18.73 -0.52
C THR A 435 7.72 19.63 0.03
N GLY A 436 7.15 19.27 1.19
CA GLY A 436 6.09 20.01 1.87
C GLY A 436 6.25 20.03 3.39
N ALA A 437 5.14 20.18 4.11
CA ALA A 437 5.12 20.13 5.58
C ALA A 437 5.26 18.70 6.13
N GLU A 438 4.94 17.71 5.30
CA GLU A 438 4.92 16.28 5.60
C GLU A 438 6.30 15.64 5.41
N GLY A 439 7.10 16.16 4.47
CA GLY A 439 8.49 15.77 4.27
C GLY A 439 8.88 15.91 2.80
N THR A 440 9.74 15.04 2.29
CA THR A 440 10.14 15.00 0.87
C THR A 440 9.85 13.64 0.28
N ASP A 441 8.81 13.59 -0.54
CA ASP A 441 8.29 12.35 -1.10
C ASP A 441 8.71 12.21 -2.56
N THR A 442 8.90 10.96 -2.99
CA THR A 442 9.37 10.59 -4.33
C THR A 442 8.30 9.81 -5.07
N PHE A 443 7.90 10.27 -6.26
CA PHE A 443 6.76 9.75 -7.02
C PHE A 443 7.17 9.21 -8.39
N ARG A 444 6.55 8.09 -8.78
CA ARG A 444 6.63 7.49 -10.11
C ARG A 444 5.24 7.03 -10.58
N GLY A 445 4.93 7.21 -11.86
CA GLY A 445 3.65 6.80 -12.46
C GLY A 445 2.44 7.39 -11.71
N ILE A 446 2.43 8.72 -11.50
CA ILE A 446 1.30 9.44 -10.88
C ILE A 446 0.80 10.47 -11.87
N GLU A 447 -0.49 10.39 -12.21
CA GLU A 447 -1.14 11.29 -13.16
C GLU A 447 -1.86 12.46 -12.48
N GLN A 448 -2.17 12.33 -11.19
CA GLN A 448 -2.94 13.33 -10.46
C GLN A 448 -2.27 13.69 -9.14
N PHE A 449 -1.93 14.96 -8.97
CA PHE A 449 -1.42 15.50 -7.70
C PHE A 449 -2.48 16.40 -7.06
N GLN A 450 -3.17 15.88 -6.05
CA GLN A 450 -4.22 16.57 -5.31
C GLN A 450 -3.65 17.27 -4.08
N PHE A 451 -3.58 18.60 -4.14
CA PHE A 451 -3.28 19.46 -3.00
C PHE A 451 -4.57 19.93 -2.32
N SER A 452 -4.46 20.46 -1.10
CA SER A 452 -5.63 20.97 -0.35
C SER A 452 -6.41 22.09 -1.06
N ASP A 453 -5.78 22.82 -2.01
CA ASP A 453 -6.41 23.93 -2.73
C ASP A 453 -6.76 23.63 -4.20
N ARG A 454 -6.28 22.51 -4.76
CA ARG A 454 -6.47 22.14 -6.19
C ARG A 454 -6.00 20.71 -6.49
N THR A 455 -6.45 20.18 -7.61
CA THR A 455 -5.82 19.03 -8.27
C THR A 455 -5.04 19.50 -9.49
N VAL A 456 -3.82 19.00 -9.65
CA VAL A 456 -3.02 19.13 -10.87
C VAL A 456 -3.09 17.80 -11.59
N GLU A 457 -3.75 17.77 -12.75
CA GLU A 457 -3.65 16.68 -13.71
C GLU A 457 -2.32 16.88 -14.45
N VAL A 458 -1.46 15.87 -14.49
CA VAL A 458 -0.23 15.93 -15.29
C VAL A 458 -0.47 15.25 -16.63
N ASN A 459 0.11 15.81 -17.69
CA ASN A 459 0.01 15.29 -19.06
C ASN A 459 -1.42 15.32 -19.63
N ASP A 460 -2.28 16.25 -19.20
CA ASP A 460 -3.64 16.39 -19.73
C ASP A 460 -3.70 17.10 -21.10
N GLY A 461 -2.56 17.65 -21.54
CA GLY A 461 -2.34 18.13 -22.90
C GLY A 461 -0.97 17.75 -23.49
N SER A 462 -0.07 18.71 -23.61
CA SER A 462 1.22 18.49 -24.28
C SER A 462 2.22 17.82 -23.34
N PRO A 463 2.84 16.68 -23.71
CA PRO A 463 3.89 16.07 -22.88
C PRO A 463 5.17 16.91 -22.78
N LEU A 464 5.22 18.05 -23.48
CA LEU A 464 6.32 19.02 -23.42
C LEU A 464 6.02 20.17 -22.46
N VAL A 465 4.80 20.28 -21.93
CA VAL A 465 4.46 21.18 -20.84
C VAL A 465 4.29 20.30 -19.61
N ASP A 466 5.19 20.45 -18.65
CA ASP A 466 5.07 19.78 -17.36
C ASP A 466 4.20 20.67 -16.48
N ASP A 467 2.93 20.32 -16.34
CA ASP A 467 1.90 21.13 -15.69
C ASP A 467 2.26 21.46 -14.24
N LEU A 468 2.82 20.47 -13.55
CA LEU A 468 3.21 20.58 -12.16
C LEU A 468 4.43 21.49 -12.00
N PHE A 469 5.47 21.29 -12.82
CA PHE A 469 6.61 22.21 -12.89
C PHE A 469 6.16 23.65 -13.22
N TYR A 470 5.27 23.78 -14.20
CA TYR A 470 4.84 25.07 -14.73
C TYR A 470 4.06 25.87 -13.68
N LEU A 471 3.09 25.26 -13.00
CA LEU A 471 2.27 25.95 -11.99
C LEU A 471 3.10 26.42 -10.79
N ILE A 472 4.07 25.63 -10.35
CA ILE A 472 4.92 26.02 -9.21
C ILE A 472 5.88 27.15 -9.56
N ARG A 473 6.50 27.09 -10.75
CA ARG A 473 7.37 28.18 -11.25
C ARG A 473 6.59 29.46 -11.54
N ASN A 474 5.28 29.35 -11.75
CA ASN A 474 4.41 30.45 -12.15
C ASN A 474 3.20 30.60 -11.20
N PRO A 475 3.40 31.06 -9.95
CA PRO A 475 2.32 31.17 -8.96
C PRO A 475 1.17 32.09 -9.39
N ASP A 476 1.42 33.02 -10.30
CA ASP A 476 0.40 33.88 -10.91
C ASP A 476 -0.56 33.10 -11.81
N VAL A 477 -0.06 32.12 -12.56
CA VAL A 477 -0.86 31.20 -13.39
C VAL A 477 -1.68 30.28 -12.49
N ALA A 478 -1.03 29.72 -11.47
CA ALA A 478 -1.68 28.91 -10.45
C ALA A 478 -2.80 29.69 -9.74
N ALA A 479 -2.58 30.94 -9.33
CA ALA A 479 -3.60 31.77 -8.70
C ALA A 479 -4.77 32.11 -9.64
N ALA A 480 -4.53 32.20 -10.95
CA ALA A 480 -5.56 32.45 -11.94
C ALA A 480 -6.38 31.20 -12.32
N GLY A 481 -5.95 30.00 -11.90
CA GLY A 481 -6.60 28.73 -12.24
C GLY A 481 -6.61 28.46 -13.75
N ILE A 482 -5.59 28.95 -14.46
CA ILE A 482 -5.45 28.75 -15.90
C ILE A 482 -4.63 27.48 -16.11
N ASP A 483 -5.15 26.62 -16.97
CA ASP A 483 -4.48 25.44 -17.50
C ASP A 483 -3.06 25.77 -18.05
N PRO A 484 -1.99 25.08 -17.62
CA PRO A 484 -0.62 25.35 -18.04
C PRO A 484 -0.38 25.28 -19.54
N ASP A 485 -0.92 24.28 -20.22
CA ASP A 485 -0.84 24.13 -21.67
C ASP A 485 -1.43 25.35 -22.40
N SER A 486 -2.65 25.71 -22.00
CA SER A 486 -3.36 26.88 -22.52
C SER A 486 -2.61 28.17 -22.23
N HIS A 487 -2.10 28.33 -21.00
CA HIS A 487 -1.33 29.52 -20.62
C HIS A 487 -0.03 29.61 -21.40
N TYR A 488 0.71 28.51 -21.55
CA TYR A 488 1.99 28.49 -22.24
C TYR A 488 1.83 28.85 -23.71
N ALA A 489 0.88 28.20 -24.40
CA ALA A 489 0.58 28.46 -25.80
C ALA A 489 0.10 29.90 -26.02
N ALA A 490 -0.72 30.42 -25.11
CA ALA A 490 -1.28 31.76 -25.24
C ALA A 490 -0.31 32.87 -24.83
N PHE A 491 0.51 32.68 -23.80
CA PHE A 491 1.32 33.73 -23.18
C PHE A 491 2.74 33.27 -22.83
N GLY A 492 2.88 32.12 -22.17
CA GLY A 492 4.14 31.66 -21.59
C GLY A 492 5.33 31.66 -22.55
N ALA A 493 5.14 31.17 -23.78
CA ALA A 493 6.19 31.16 -24.80
C ALA A 493 6.68 32.57 -25.18
N ARG A 494 5.83 33.59 -25.08
CA ARG A 494 6.20 34.99 -25.36
C ARG A 494 6.78 35.71 -24.14
N GLU A 495 6.48 35.20 -22.96
CA GLU A 495 6.97 35.70 -21.67
C GLU A 495 8.31 35.08 -21.26
N GLY A 496 8.85 34.15 -22.06
CA GLY A 496 10.12 33.49 -21.75
C GLY A 496 10.01 32.40 -20.67
N ARG A 497 8.79 32.04 -20.26
CA ARG A 497 8.58 31.01 -19.23
C ARG A 497 9.01 29.66 -19.77
N ASP A 498 9.65 28.84 -18.95
CA ASP A 498 10.06 27.49 -19.32
C ASP A 498 8.88 26.51 -19.12
N PRO A 499 8.57 25.65 -20.11
CA PRO A 499 7.44 24.72 -20.03
C PRO A 499 7.75 23.45 -19.22
N ASN A 500 9.03 23.10 -19.05
CA ASN A 500 9.50 21.96 -18.26
C ASN A 500 10.97 22.18 -17.85
N ALA A 501 11.51 21.31 -16.99
CA ALA A 501 12.88 21.44 -16.46
C ALA A 501 14.02 21.24 -17.50
N PHE A 502 13.70 20.73 -18.68
CA PHE A 502 14.65 20.38 -19.75
C PHE A 502 14.54 21.30 -20.97
N PHE A 503 13.65 22.29 -20.95
CA PHE A 503 13.44 23.23 -22.04
C PHE A 503 13.63 24.67 -21.55
N SER A 504 14.59 25.40 -22.14
CA SER A 504 14.76 26.82 -21.86
C SER A 504 14.17 27.64 -22.99
N THR A 505 13.09 28.38 -22.74
CA THR A 505 12.40 29.17 -23.78
C THR A 505 13.30 30.27 -24.34
N ASP A 506 13.89 31.09 -23.47
CA ASP A 506 14.76 32.18 -23.91
C ASP A 506 16.10 31.66 -24.42
N GLY A 507 16.66 30.65 -23.76
CA GLY A 507 17.88 29.97 -24.20
C GLY A 507 17.75 29.39 -25.60
N TYR A 508 16.66 28.65 -25.86
CA TYR A 508 16.35 28.07 -27.17
C TYR A 508 16.24 29.15 -28.23
N LEU A 509 15.50 30.22 -27.97
CA LEU A 509 15.34 31.30 -28.95
C LEU A 509 16.63 32.10 -29.17
N ALA A 510 17.48 32.25 -28.16
CA ALA A 510 18.78 32.91 -28.29
C ALA A 510 19.76 32.07 -29.09
N ALA A 511 19.79 30.76 -28.87
CA ALA A 511 20.60 29.81 -29.64
C ALA A 511 20.10 29.63 -31.08
N ASN A 512 18.81 29.89 -31.31
CA ASN A 512 18.14 29.71 -32.60
C ASN A 512 17.58 31.05 -33.15
N PRO A 513 18.46 31.98 -33.57
CA PRO A 513 18.06 33.35 -33.93
C PRO A 513 17.16 33.43 -35.17
N ASP A 514 17.14 32.40 -36.01
CA ASP A 514 16.19 32.26 -37.12
C ASP A 514 14.76 32.03 -36.64
N VAL A 515 14.56 31.19 -35.62
CA VAL A 515 13.27 30.92 -34.98
C VAL A 515 12.75 32.19 -34.29
N ALA A 516 13.64 32.85 -33.55
CA ALA A 516 13.35 34.13 -32.91
C ALA A 516 12.90 35.21 -33.92
N ARG A 517 13.61 35.35 -35.04
CA ARG A 517 13.29 36.35 -36.08
C ARG A 517 11.97 36.03 -36.80
N ALA A 518 11.66 34.76 -36.97
CA ALA A 518 10.39 34.32 -37.53
C ALA A 518 9.20 34.52 -36.56
N GLY A 519 9.47 34.83 -35.29
CA GLY A 519 8.43 35.02 -34.26
C GLY A 519 7.67 33.74 -33.95
N LEU A 520 8.30 32.59 -34.16
CA LEU A 520 7.70 31.28 -33.87
C LEU A 520 7.75 31.00 -32.37
N ASN A 521 6.75 30.28 -31.87
CA ASN A 521 6.79 29.71 -30.52
C ASN A 521 7.93 28.70 -30.44
N ALA A 522 8.81 28.86 -29.43
CA ALA A 522 10.00 28.04 -29.24
C ALA A 522 9.67 26.55 -29.12
N LEU A 523 8.68 26.23 -28.29
CA LEU A 523 8.26 24.85 -28.01
C LEU A 523 7.59 24.23 -29.24
N ASP A 524 6.72 24.96 -29.93
CA ASP A 524 6.07 24.47 -31.15
C ASP A 524 7.10 24.19 -32.26
N HIS A 525 8.06 25.11 -32.44
CA HIS A 525 9.14 24.93 -33.41
C HIS A 525 9.97 23.70 -33.07
N TYR A 526 10.38 23.58 -31.81
CA TYR A 526 11.11 22.42 -31.33
C TYR A 526 10.36 21.13 -31.58
N ALA A 527 9.09 21.06 -31.15
CA ALA A 527 8.25 19.87 -31.20
C ALA A 527 8.05 19.35 -32.63
N GLN A 528 7.92 20.26 -33.60
CA GLN A 528 7.61 19.90 -34.98
C GLN A 528 8.88 19.59 -35.80
N ILE A 529 9.92 20.42 -35.67
CA ILE A 529 11.06 20.40 -36.60
C ILE A 529 12.40 20.52 -35.87
N GLY A 530 12.49 21.33 -34.80
CA GLY A 530 13.77 21.65 -34.16
C GLY A 530 14.54 20.43 -33.65
N TRP A 531 13.86 19.43 -33.08
CA TRP A 531 14.52 18.20 -32.65
C TRP A 531 15.07 17.38 -33.83
N ARG A 532 14.40 17.39 -35.00
CA ARG A 532 14.87 16.72 -36.22
C ARG A 532 16.07 17.43 -36.83
N GLU A 533 16.17 18.73 -36.59
CA GLU A 533 17.31 19.53 -37.00
C GLU A 533 18.49 19.40 -36.07
N GLY A 534 18.35 18.75 -34.89
CA GLY A 534 19.41 18.62 -33.89
C GLY A 534 19.61 19.87 -33.04
N ARG A 535 18.52 20.59 -32.71
CA ARG A 535 18.56 21.77 -31.85
C ARG A 535 18.21 21.35 -30.43
N ASP A 536 19.10 21.56 -29.48
CA ASP A 536 18.86 21.16 -28.09
C ASP A 536 17.82 22.05 -27.42
N PRO A 537 16.86 21.46 -26.68
CA PRO A 537 15.78 22.21 -26.03
C PRO A 537 16.24 23.02 -24.80
N GLY A 538 17.27 22.56 -24.10
CA GLY A 538 17.73 23.15 -22.83
C GLY A 538 19.07 22.59 -22.40
N VAL A 539 19.67 23.18 -21.37
CA VAL A 539 21.04 22.85 -20.92
C VAL A 539 21.17 21.39 -20.46
N ASN A 540 20.10 20.79 -19.95
CA ASN A 540 20.10 19.45 -19.36
C ASN A 540 19.68 18.35 -20.35
N PHE A 541 19.55 18.64 -21.64
CA PHE A 541 19.07 17.66 -22.62
C PHE A 541 19.74 17.83 -23.99
N ASP A 542 20.65 16.92 -24.32
CA ASP A 542 21.26 16.78 -25.65
C ASP A 542 20.46 15.82 -26.53
N ASN A 543 19.92 16.31 -27.64
CA ASN A 543 19.05 15.53 -28.52
C ASN A 543 19.77 14.36 -29.19
N GLU A 544 20.94 14.64 -29.74
CA GLU A 544 21.77 13.68 -30.44
C GLU A 544 22.28 12.58 -29.52
N ALA A 545 22.64 12.93 -28.28
CA ALA A 545 23.05 11.98 -27.26
C ALA A 545 21.90 11.05 -26.90
N TYR A 546 20.71 11.61 -26.63
CA TYR A 546 19.54 10.83 -26.26
C TYR A 546 19.15 9.86 -27.39
N LEU A 547 19.05 10.33 -28.64
CA LEU A 547 18.70 9.47 -29.78
C LEU A 547 19.78 8.40 -30.07
N ARG A 548 21.06 8.69 -29.82
CA ARG A 548 22.15 7.71 -29.99
C ARG A 548 22.14 6.64 -28.90
N ALA A 549 21.86 7.03 -27.66
CA ALA A 549 21.69 6.11 -26.54
C ALA A 549 20.41 5.25 -26.68
N ASN A 550 19.43 5.75 -27.44
CA ASN A 550 18.10 5.15 -27.61
C ASN A 550 17.77 4.90 -29.10
N PRO A 551 18.39 3.89 -29.75
CA PRO A 551 18.20 3.61 -31.17
C PRO A 551 16.75 3.26 -31.56
N ASP A 552 15.97 2.75 -30.62
CA ASP A 552 14.55 2.46 -30.77
C ASP A 552 13.71 3.74 -30.96
N VAL A 553 13.97 4.77 -30.16
CA VAL A 553 13.33 6.10 -30.28
C VAL A 553 13.72 6.76 -31.60
N ALA A 554 15.01 6.68 -31.94
CA ALA A 554 15.53 7.21 -33.20
C ALA A 554 14.90 6.51 -34.42
N ALA A 555 14.78 5.18 -34.38
CA ALA A 555 14.17 4.40 -35.46
C ALA A 555 12.66 4.67 -35.59
N ALA A 556 11.96 4.89 -34.47
CA ALA A 556 10.55 5.24 -34.45
C ALA A 556 10.29 6.69 -34.89
N GLY A 557 11.32 7.55 -34.91
CA GLY A 557 11.19 8.96 -35.30
C GLY A 557 10.31 9.76 -34.33
N ILE A 558 10.36 9.38 -33.05
CA ILE A 558 9.64 10.02 -31.93
C ILE A 558 10.48 11.21 -31.44
N ASN A 559 9.81 12.29 -31.00
CA ASN A 559 10.48 13.43 -30.38
C ASN A 559 11.19 12.96 -29.09
N PRO A 560 12.52 13.15 -28.97
CA PRO A 560 13.30 12.62 -27.85
C PRO A 560 12.92 13.21 -26.50
N LEU A 561 12.68 14.52 -26.42
CA LEU A 561 12.29 15.16 -25.15
C LEU A 561 10.87 14.73 -24.75
N ALA A 562 9.93 14.70 -25.69
CA ALA A 562 8.57 14.25 -25.40
C ALA A 562 8.56 12.79 -24.92
N HIS A 563 9.35 11.93 -25.56
CA HIS A 563 9.53 10.55 -25.11
C HIS A 563 10.14 10.48 -23.71
N PHE A 564 11.19 11.27 -23.43
CA PHE A 564 11.85 11.26 -22.13
C PHE A 564 10.89 11.62 -21.00
N LEU A 565 10.14 12.72 -21.18
CA LEU A 565 9.16 13.22 -20.22
C LEU A 565 7.96 12.29 -20.02
N SER A 566 7.50 11.62 -21.09
CA SER A 566 6.30 10.79 -21.01
C SER A 566 6.54 9.36 -20.52
N VAL A 567 7.67 8.74 -20.89
CA VAL A 567 7.94 7.30 -20.62
C VAL A 567 9.41 6.98 -20.39
N GLY A 568 10.34 7.80 -20.91
CA GLY A 568 11.77 7.48 -20.87
C GLY A 568 12.34 7.45 -19.45
N GLN A 569 11.85 8.32 -18.57
CA GLN A 569 12.21 8.33 -17.15
C GLN A 569 11.78 7.04 -16.44
N GLU A 570 10.60 6.52 -16.76
CA GLU A 570 10.09 5.25 -16.20
C GLU A 570 10.90 4.04 -16.69
N GLU A 571 11.34 4.07 -17.94
CA GLU A 571 12.22 3.04 -18.53
C GLU A 571 13.67 3.14 -18.04
N GLY A 572 13.99 4.09 -17.14
CA GLY A 572 15.33 4.30 -16.60
C GLY A 572 16.32 4.90 -17.60
N ARG A 573 15.83 5.56 -18.65
CA ARG A 573 16.67 6.29 -19.61
C ARG A 573 17.21 7.56 -18.95
N THR A 574 18.37 8.02 -19.38
CA THR A 574 19.04 9.21 -18.81
C THR A 574 19.16 10.31 -19.86
N ALA A 575 18.94 11.56 -19.44
CA ALA A 575 19.32 12.74 -20.22
C ALA A 575 20.81 13.07 -20.04
N SER A 576 21.35 13.90 -20.92
CA SER A 576 22.73 14.40 -20.82
C SER A 576 22.76 15.90 -21.05
N PRO A 577 23.72 16.64 -20.46
CA PRO A 577 23.84 18.06 -20.72
C PRO A 577 24.06 18.34 -22.21
N ALA A 578 23.46 19.41 -22.71
CA ALA A 578 23.60 19.86 -24.09
C ALA A 578 25.07 20.13 -24.43
N ILE A 579 25.56 19.55 -25.52
CA ILE A 579 26.84 19.92 -26.11
C ILE A 579 26.56 20.47 -27.49
N GLY A 580 26.86 21.75 -27.67
CA GLY A 580 26.67 22.43 -28.94
C GLY A 580 27.48 21.78 -30.06
N ARG A 581 27.05 22.02 -31.29
CA ARG A 581 27.71 21.43 -32.46
C ARG A 581 29.17 21.89 -32.53
N ALA A 582 30.02 21.08 -33.17
CA ALA A 582 31.45 21.41 -33.29
C ALA A 582 31.74 22.82 -33.86
N GLY A 583 30.83 23.40 -34.66
CA GLY A 583 30.94 24.76 -35.18
C GLY A 583 30.63 25.88 -34.17
N ASP A 584 29.93 25.55 -33.09
CA ASP A 584 29.44 26.49 -32.07
C ASP A 584 30.41 26.57 -30.87
N LEU A 585 31.40 25.67 -30.83
CA LEU A 585 32.51 25.63 -29.87
C LEU A 585 33.58 26.70 -30.18
N SER A 586 33.16 27.96 -30.26
CA SER A 586 33.99 29.11 -30.65
C SER A 586 33.75 30.33 -29.75
N PRO A 587 34.80 30.95 -29.18
CA PRO A 587 36.23 30.60 -29.25
C PRO A 587 36.53 29.19 -28.71
N ALA A 588 37.71 28.63 -29.02
CA ALA A 588 38.01 27.22 -28.73
C ALA A 588 37.60 26.78 -27.32
N GLY A 589 36.76 25.75 -27.23
CA GLY A 589 36.26 25.20 -25.97
C GLY A 589 35.16 26.00 -25.27
N PHE A 590 34.76 27.17 -25.79
CA PHE A 590 33.56 27.88 -25.33
C PHE A 590 32.36 27.42 -26.14
N ASP A 591 31.37 26.86 -25.47
CA ASP A 591 30.13 26.39 -26.08
C ASP A 591 29.05 27.46 -25.94
N ALA A 592 28.86 28.24 -27.00
CA ALA A 592 27.91 29.34 -26.98
C ALA A 592 26.46 28.87 -26.87
N GLN A 593 26.13 27.68 -27.38
CA GLN A 593 24.79 27.11 -27.28
C GLN A 593 24.52 26.70 -25.83
N TYR A 594 25.41 25.90 -25.22
CA TYR A 594 25.32 25.54 -23.80
C TYR A 594 25.20 26.78 -22.92
N TYR A 595 26.05 27.78 -23.15
CA TYR A 595 26.09 28.99 -22.32
C TYR A 595 24.77 29.77 -22.38
N LEU A 596 24.12 29.86 -23.55
CA LEU A 596 22.81 30.50 -23.68
C LEU A 596 21.69 29.67 -23.08
N LEU A 597 21.72 28.34 -23.23
CA LEU A 597 20.71 27.45 -22.65
C LEU A 597 20.81 27.39 -21.12
N ALA A 598 22.00 27.54 -20.55
CA ALA A 598 22.25 27.52 -19.11
C ALA A 598 21.88 28.84 -18.41
N ASN A 599 21.83 29.95 -19.16
CA ASN A 599 21.78 31.30 -18.61
C ASN A 599 20.69 32.14 -19.28
N GLY A 600 19.44 32.00 -18.81
CA GLY A 600 18.28 32.72 -19.38
C GLY A 600 18.44 34.24 -19.39
N ASP A 601 19.05 34.82 -18.35
CA ASP A 601 19.33 36.26 -18.27
C ASP A 601 20.29 36.74 -19.37
N VAL A 602 21.29 35.91 -19.72
CA VAL A 602 22.22 36.19 -20.82
C VAL A 602 21.53 35.99 -22.17
N ALA A 603 20.68 34.97 -22.29
CA ALA A 603 19.89 34.72 -23.49
C ALA A 603 18.99 35.91 -23.82
N ASP A 604 18.30 36.46 -22.82
CA ASP A 604 17.50 37.68 -22.93
C ASP A 604 18.34 38.89 -23.34
N ALA A 605 19.47 39.10 -22.67
CA ALA A 605 20.38 40.20 -22.98
C ALA A 605 20.92 40.11 -24.43
N ALA A 606 21.24 38.90 -24.89
CA ALA A 606 21.70 38.64 -26.25
C ALA A 606 20.62 38.96 -27.29
N ARG A 607 19.38 38.53 -27.02
CA ARG A 607 18.21 38.79 -27.87
C ARG A 607 17.89 40.29 -27.93
N ALA A 608 17.98 40.99 -26.80
CA ALA A 608 17.72 42.42 -26.70
C ALA A 608 18.82 43.27 -27.38
N ALA A 609 20.09 42.86 -27.27
CA ALA A 609 21.21 43.54 -27.93
C ALA A 609 21.11 43.46 -29.47
N GLY A 610 20.53 42.36 -29.98
CA GLY A 610 20.47 42.05 -31.39
C GLY A 610 21.85 41.69 -31.97
N GLY A 611 21.86 41.10 -33.16
CA GLY A 611 23.09 40.63 -33.82
C GLY A 611 23.31 39.12 -33.64
N ASN A 612 24.56 38.71 -33.43
CA ASN A 612 24.92 37.29 -33.29
C ASN A 612 24.96 36.91 -31.80
N SER A 613 23.98 36.11 -31.35
CA SER A 613 23.86 35.68 -29.96
C SER A 613 25.08 34.90 -29.45
N PHE A 614 25.72 34.09 -30.31
CA PHE A 614 26.90 33.32 -29.90
C PHE A 614 28.11 34.21 -29.63
N VAL A 615 28.29 35.25 -30.45
CA VAL A 615 29.33 36.27 -30.21
C VAL A 615 29.04 37.03 -28.92
N PHE A 616 27.77 37.36 -28.66
CA PHE A 616 27.36 38.00 -27.41
C PHE A 616 27.64 37.12 -26.20
N ALA A 617 27.29 35.83 -26.24
CA ALA A 617 27.53 34.87 -25.17
C ALA A 617 29.02 34.78 -24.82
N ALA A 618 29.88 34.64 -25.82
CA ALA A 618 31.33 34.62 -25.62
C ALA A 618 31.85 35.92 -24.99
N GLN A 619 31.37 37.07 -25.46
CA GLN A 619 31.72 38.37 -24.88
C GLN A 619 31.23 38.51 -23.44
N HIS A 620 30.03 38.02 -23.13
CA HIS A 620 29.47 38.03 -21.79
C HIS A 620 30.29 37.16 -20.84
N TYR A 621 30.68 35.95 -21.25
CA TYR A 621 31.51 35.08 -20.43
C TYR A 621 32.85 35.74 -20.06
N GLU A 622 33.55 36.31 -21.05
CA GLU A 622 34.80 37.04 -20.84
C GLU A 622 34.61 38.27 -19.95
N ALA A 623 33.52 39.01 -20.17
CA ALA A 623 33.29 40.27 -19.48
C ALA A 623 32.75 40.07 -18.06
N PHE A 624 31.95 39.05 -17.78
CA PHE A 624 31.20 38.85 -16.54
C PHE A 624 31.18 37.40 -16.06
N GLY A 625 30.93 36.44 -16.96
CA GLY A 625 30.70 35.03 -16.61
C GLY A 625 31.79 34.39 -15.76
N ILE A 626 33.07 34.69 -16.02
CA ILE A 626 34.19 34.19 -15.22
C ILE A 626 34.08 34.62 -13.75
N ARG A 627 33.69 35.87 -13.49
CA ARG A 627 33.56 36.41 -12.13
C ARG A 627 32.30 35.92 -11.43
N GLU A 628 31.28 35.59 -12.21
CA GLU A 628 30.03 35.01 -11.74
C GLU A 628 30.14 33.49 -11.56
N GLY A 629 31.25 32.88 -11.98
CA GLY A 629 31.49 31.45 -11.86
C GLY A 629 30.68 30.60 -12.84
N ARG A 630 30.19 31.20 -13.95
CA ARG A 630 29.34 30.51 -14.95
C ARG A 630 30.18 29.64 -15.87
N ASP A 631 29.72 28.43 -16.12
CA ASP A 631 30.46 27.44 -16.90
C ASP A 631 30.37 27.67 -18.41
N PRO A 632 31.51 27.60 -19.14
CA PRO A 632 31.54 27.88 -20.57
C PRO A 632 31.11 26.69 -21.45
N ASN A 633 31.01 25.48 -20.90
CA ASN A 633 30.59 24.26 -21.58
C ASN A 633 30.23 23.18 -20.53
N ALA A 634 29.68 22.05 -20.99
CA ALA A 634 29.19 20.97 -20.14
C ALA A 634 30.24 20.23 -19.26
N VAL A 635 31.55 20.43 -19.49
CA VAL A 635 32.62 19.68 -18.81
C VAL A 635 33.68 20.56 -18.14
N PHE A 636 33.46 21.88 -18.11
CA PHE A 636 34.38 22.85 -17.50
C PHE A 636 33.69 23.54 -16.31
N ASP A 637 34.27 23.41 -15.13
CA ASP A 637 33.78 24.06 -13.90
C ASP A 637 34.65 25.29 -13.62
N THR A 638 34.11 26.48 -13.92
CA THR A 638 34.83 27.75 -13.83
C THR A 638 35.21 28.07 -12.39
N SER A 639 34.26 27.86 -11.48
CA SER A 639 34.46 28.15 -10.06
C SER A 639 35.43 27.16 -9.43
N GLY A 640 35.25 25.87 -9.71
CA GLY A 640 36.13 24.79 -9.27
C GLY A 640 37.55 24.92 -9.81
N TYR A 641 37.71 25.27 -11.09
CA TYR A 641 39.03 25.46 -11.71
C TYR A 641 39.81 26.59 -11.03
N LEU A 642 39.17 27.74 -10.79
CA LEU A 642 39.80 28.87 -10.11
C LEU A 642 40.10 28.58 -8.64
N ALA A 643 39.28 27.76 -7.98
CA ALA A 643 39.50 27.32 -6.60
C ALA A 643 40.65 26.30 -6.50
N ALA A 644 40.72 25.34 -7.41
CA ALA A 644 41.76 24.32 -7.45
C ALA A 644 43.13 24.90 -7.85
N TYR A 645 43.14 25.88 -8.76
CA TYR A 645 44.34 26.43 -9.37
C TYR A 645 44.54 27.91 -9.02
N GLY A 646 44.93 28.14 -7.76
CA GLY A 646 45.09 29.49 -7.20
C GLY A 646 46.11 30.37 -7.92
N ASP A 647 47.07 29.78 -8.65
CA ASP A 647 48.01 30.51 -9.51
C ASP A 647 47.31 31.17 -10.71
N VAL A 648 46.35 30.48 -11.33
CA VAL A 648 45.53 31.00 -12.43
C VAL A 648 44.63 32.12 -11.92
N ALA A 649 43.99 31.91 -10.77
CA ALA A 649 43.15 32.91 -10.11
C ALA A 649 43.95 34.16 -9.74
N ALA A 650 45.15 34.01 -9.16
CA ALA A 650 46.02 35.12 -8.79
C ALA A 650 46.56 35.88 -10.01
N ALA A 651 46.78 35.20 -11.14
CA ALA A 651 47.21 35.81 -12.38
C ALA A 651 46.08 36.56 -13.13
N GLY A 652 44.82 36.36 -12.73
CA GLY A 652 43.65 36.96 -13.39
C GLY A 652 43.50 36.52 -14.84
N ILE A 653 44.00 35.34 -15.18
CA ILE A 653 43.92 34.76 -16.53
C ILE A 653 42.55 34.07 -16.68
N ASN A 654 41.92 34.20 -17.84
CA ASN A 654 40.71 33.46 -18.14
C ASN A 654 40.96 31.93 -17.97
N PRO A 655 40.20 31.23 -17.11
CA PRO A 655 40.47 29.83 -16.76
C PRO A 655 40.31 28.88 -17.95
N LEU A 656 39.31 29.12 -18.81
CA LEU A 656 39.11 28.34 -20.03
C LEU A 656 40.29 28.54 -21.01
N THR A 657 40.73 29.78 -21.19
CA THR A 657 41.90 30.09 -22.03
C THR A 657 43.17 29.46 -21.47
N HIS A 658 43.35 29.52 -20.14
CA HIS A 658 44.48 28.89 -19.46
C HIS A 658 44.49 27.38 -19.70
N TYR A 659 43.37 26.70 -19.46
CA TYR A 659 43.26 25.26 -19.69
C TYR A 659 43.59 24.91 -21.13
N ASN A 660 43.00 25.65 -22.09
CA ASN A 660 43.15 25.37 -23.50
C ASN A 660 44.58 25.55 -24.04
N GLN A 661 45.37 26.43 -23.44
CA GLN A 661 46.74 26.72 -23.88
C GLN A 661 47.80 25.94 -23.08
N PHE A 662 47.60 25.81 -21.78
CA PHE A 662 48.61 25.32 -20.83
C PHE A 662 48.09 24.19 -19.96
N GLY A 663 46.91 24.35 -19.34
CA GLY A 663 46.44 23.46 -18.28
C GLY A 663 46.39 21.98 -18.68
N PHE A 664 45.90 21.66 -19.88
CA PHE A 664 45.84 20.25 -20.31
C PHE A 664 47.22 19.60 -20.48
N ARG A 665 48.25 20.40 -20.80
CA ARG A 665 49.64 19.92 -20.95
C ARG A 665 50.34 19.77 -19.60
N GLU A 666 49.88 20.53 -18.62
CA GLU A 666 50.29 20.42 -17.23
C GLU A 666 49.57 19.27 -16.51
N GLY A 667 48.59 18.62 -17.14
CA GLY A 667 47.78 17.57 -16.53
C GLY A 667 46.78 18.11 -15.49
N ARG A 668 46.38 19.38 -15.62
CA ARG A 668 45.26 19.96 -14.85
C ARG A 668 43.95 19.52 -15.46
N ASP A 669 42.89 19.50 -14.65
CA ASP A 669 41.55 19.07 -15.05
C ASP A 669 40.61 20.26 -15.23
N PRO A 670 39.74 20.25 -16.26
CA PRO A 670 38.80 21.34 -16.49
C PRO A 670 37.63 21.32 -15.49
N SER A 671 37.33 20.16 -14.90
CA SER A 671 36.34 19.96 -13.83
C SER A 671 36.65 18.69 -13.05
N ALA A 672 36.00 18.49 -11.90
CA ALA A 672 36.04 17.22 -11.17
C ALA A 672 35.39 16.05 -11.94
N GLY A 673 34.63 16.35 -13.01
CA GLY A 673 33.99 15.38 -13.89
C GLY A 673 34.86 14.95 -15.08
N PHE A 674 36.09 15.46 -15.21
CA PHE A 674 36.94 15.21 -16.36
C PHE A 674 38.42 15.06 -15.96
N ASP A 675 38.96 13.84 -16.00
CA ASP A 675 40.39 13.59 -15.77
C ASP A 675 41.17 13.64 -17.09
N THR A 676 41.92 14.72 -17.26
CA THR A 676 42.73 15.03 -18.43
C THR A 676 43.86 14.01 -18.64
N SER A 677 44.48 13.58 -17.55
CA SER A 677 45.62 12.66 -17.60
C SER A 677 45.15 11.26 -17.97
N SER A 678 44.06 10.77 -17.37
CA SER A 678 43.46 9.48 -17.70
C SER A 678 42.88 9.46 -19.11
N TYR A 679 42.29 10.57 -19.56
CA TYR A 679 41.80 10.71 -20.92
C TYR A 679 42.92 10.55 -21.96
N LEU A 680 44.03 11.28 -21.80
CA LEU A 680 45.16 11.20 -22.71
C LEU A 680 45.92 9.86 -22.61
N ALA A 681 46.00 9.26 -21.41
CA ALA A 681 46.62 7.96 -21.22
C ALA A 681 45.84 6.83 -21.91
N THR A 682 44.51 6.90 -21.89
CA THR A 682 43.64 5.89 -22.50
C THR A 682 43.48 6.10 -24.00
N TYR A 683 43.27 7.34 -24.44
CA TYR A 683 43.01 7.68 -25.83
C TYR A 683 44.28 8.15 -26.54
N GLY A 684 45.14 7.19 -26.86
CA GLY A 684 46.45 7.43 -27.46
C GLY A 684 46.40 8.12 -28.83
N ASP A 685 45.27 8.05 -29.55
CA ASP A 685 45.02 8.81 -30.77
C ASP A 685 44.92 10.32 -30.51
N VAL A 686 44.25 10.73 -29.42
CA VAL A 686 44.14 12.12 -28.99
C VAL A 686 45.49 12.65 -28.51
N ALA A 687 46.19 11.85 -27.70
CA ALA A 687 47.53 12.19 -27.21
C ALA A 687 48.54 12.33 -28.35
N ALA A 688 48.54 11.42 -29.33
CA ALA A 688 49.44 11.50 -30.49
C ALA A 688 49.14 12.71 -31.38
N ALA A 689 47.87 13.11 -31.48
CA ALA A 689 47.47 14.31 -32.22
C ALA A 689 47.83 15.62 -31.49
N GLY A 690 48.17 15.55 -30.18
CA GLY A 690 48.46 16.72 -29.36
C GLY A 690 47.27 17.66 -29.20
N VAL A 691 46.06 17.13 -29.37
CA VAL A 691 44.80 17.88 -29.32
C VAL A 691 44.39 18.04 -27.85
N ASN A 692 43.80 19.17 -27.52
CA ASN A 692 43.21 19.40 -26.21
C ASN A 692 42.12 18.32 -25.94
N PRO A 693 42.23 17.55 -24.86
CA PRO A 693 41.34 16.43 -24.58
C PRO A 693 39.90 16.85 -24.28
N MET A 694 39.67 17.97 -23.59
CA MET A 694 38.33 18.53 -23.40
C MET A 694 37.71 18.95 -24.73
N THR A 695 38.47 19.66 -25.59
CA THR A 695 37.98 20.04 -26.92
C THR A 695 37.67 18.82 -27.78
N HIS A 696 38.53 17.80 -27.74
CA HIS A 696 38.28 16.53 -28.41
C HIS A 696 37.03 15.84 -27.88
N TYR A 697 36.84 15.82 -26.55
CA TYR A 697 35.68 15.21 -25.93
C TYR A 697 34.37 15.87 -26.36
N LEU A 698 34.29 17.20 -26.26
CA LEU A 698 33.12 17.97 -26.68
C LEU A 698 32.82 17.80 -28.17
N GLN A 699 33.85 17.73 -29.02
CA GLN A 699 33.65 17.62 -30.48
C GLN A 699 33.34 16.21 -30.97
N PHE A 700 33.94 15.18 -30.33
CA PHE A 700 33.95 13.81 -30.84
C PHE A 700 33.75 12.80 -29.72
N GLY A 701 34.56 12.89 -28.66
CA GLY A 701 34.68 11.84 -27.65
C GLY A 701 33.36 11.48 -26.98
N PHE A 702 32.54 12.46 -26.62
CA PHE A 702 31.22 12.24 -26.02
C PHE A 702 30.32 11.40 -26.93
N TYR A 703 30.23 11.76 -28.22
CA TYR A 703 29.41 11.04 -29.20
C TYR A 703 30.01 9.71 -29.67
N GLU A 704 31.31 9.48 -29.44
CA GLU A 704 31.99 8.20 -29.64
C GLU A 704 31.85 7.25 -28.43
N GLY A 705 31.17 7.68 -27.36
CA GLY A 705 31.04 6.89 -26.13
C GLY A 705 32.33 6.81 -25.31
N ARG A 706 33.25 7.77 -25.47
CA ARG A 706 34.46 7.86 -24.65
C ARG A 706 34.10 8.35 -23.25
N SER A 707 34.79 7.84 -22.24
CA SER A 707 34.64 8.28 -20.85
C SER A 707 35.45 9.55 -20.59
N ALA A 708 34.91 10.47 -19.79
CA ALA A 708 35.66 11.60 -19.25
C ALA A 708 36.48 11.23 -18.00
N PHE A 709 36.32 9.99 -17.49
CA PHE A 709 36.99 9.48 -16.28
C PHE A 709 36.74 10.35 -15.04
N ALA A 710 35.49 10.78 -14.84
CA ALA A 710 35.07 11.51 -13.64
C ALA A 710 35.48 10.74 -12.36
N ASP A 711 36.43 11.29 -11.61
CA ASP A 711 36.93 10.73 -10.35
C ASP A 711 36.53 11.57 -9.13
N GLY A 712 35.82 12.68 -9.36
CA GLY A 712 35.33 13.59 -8.33
C GLY A 712 36.39 14.53 -7.77
N THR A 713 37.58 14.58 -8.36
CA THR A 713 38.69 15.42 -7.91
C THR A 713 39.28 16.26 -9.03
N PHE A 714 39.91 17.38 -8.69
CA PHE A 714 40.76 18.10 -9.64
C PHE A 714 42.18 17.54 -9.55
N GLY A 715 42.72 17.12 -10.69
CA GLY A 715 44.10 16.67 -10.82
C GLY A 715 45.09 17.75 -10.37
N SER A 716 46.11 17.32 -9.61
CA SER A 716 47.09 18.23 -9.00
C SER A 716 47.97 19.02 -9.97
N GLY A 717 47.96 18.65 -11.26
CA GLY A 717 48.90 19.16 -12.27
C GLY A 717 50.35 18.78 -11.95
N SER A 718 51.14 18.38 -12.94
CA SER A 718 52.59 18.36 -12.76
C SER A 718 53.09 19.79 -12.78
N ILE A 719 53.43 20.35 -11.62
CA ILE A 719 54.13 21.63 -11.51
C ILE A 719 55.51 21.44 -12.16
N GLY A 720 55.61 21.77 -13.46
CA GLY A 720 56.82 21.69 -14.26
C GLY A 720 57.33 23.07 -14.63
#